data_AF-A9VEF2-F1
#
_entry.id   AF-A9VEF2-F1
#
_cell.length_a   1.000
_cell.length_b   1.000
_cell.length_c   1.000
_cell.angle_alpha   90.00
_cell.angle_beta   90.00
_cell.angle_gamma   90.00
#
_symmetry.space_group_name_H-M   'P 1'
#
loop_
_entity.id
_entity.type
_entity.pdbx_description
1 polymer ?
#
loop_
_entity_poly.entity_id
_entity_poly.type
_entity_poly.pdbx_seq_one_letter_code
_entity_poly.pdbx_strand_id
1 'polypeptide(L)'
;LKQCFDSFVNWRILEAEAACETIQTSFDRFKALSPAASVPLEPLLAQVLSEKSVKSTTFQYGSDRVDQLSLTDLTQPSFQAKTLWERLQVLQRAAKMYEEQAPAIVVQNSRMCNPHDTLQKIQRHWSDLCQQVVAAVQSHLHAPGPTKTIGALHRVLTKLALDPQPWLEADLKQAQENVETSLMQFAAAAADRVPSHVAEKKWGPLNKEMRFSFDLAADLTSFSDASRIGTMQEEALKAELDKRTEPFVDDLEQLATCLVSMQELASNSISGHIKHQVKLLTTKRLHELRQSAGGNRRKERDNDLCLGQLLSRREHGRYGEEVKAGHPQFEAARIKQRQEATLGMGIDQALKEMTKPENSAKVSPAHANRLRDAYGAYRSEFESHMKNPNQVPRLVAQVQANCRKLAQTPSKMSQQLPGLLALLSAIWSLTSLAELAETTRTHHGIYKELHVVQVLALLELLGFGAGDDSLTRFGTWIKAFVGGQENKLGGAFVQVQTGGGKSIILGFACVLYALLGFDVSCACYSDILSSRDYKDFEAFFKTMGVHGNIRYSTMQALAERELNARGCMRTAVQRLIADNTLSKRKKPKASRPKILLVDELVKDRAAHAAEEHPYTVQNGRIAYDLAGLDQPSTSTFYGYETQYAYLTEEHRADEPNTIQSKFALHANAGNFSFFKMIQNFDVVGGLSGTLPDDMTVLKRELNVQRSTALPSILLQTLIACISRSRRSA
;
A
#
# COMPACT_ATOMS: atom_id res chain seq x y z
N LEU A 1 9.79 35.92 -20.81
CA LEU A 1 10.63 34.70 -20.94
C LEU A 1 12.12 35.02 -20.89
N LYS A 2 12.71 35.77 -21.84
CA LYS A 2 14.13 36.20 -21.73
C LYS A 2 14.39 37.11 -20.52
N GLN A 3 13.57 38.13 -20.30
CA GLN A 3 13.61 38.92 -19.05
C GLN A 3 13.33 38.08 -17.79
N CYS A 4 12.46 37.07 -17.87
CA CYS A 4 12.25 36.14 -16.76
C CYS A 4 13.46 35.23 -16.54
N PHE A 5 14.21 34.91 -17.61
CA PHE A 5 15.44 34.12 -17.58
C PHE A 5 16.59 34.94 -17.00
N ASP A 6 16.71 36.21 -17.36
CA ASP A 6 17.71 37.13 -16.80
C ASP A 6 17.43 37.40 -15.31
N SER A 7 16.16 37.55 -14.92
CA SER A 7 15.73 37.57 -13.51
C SER A 7 15.90 36.22 -12.81
N PHE A 8 15.73 35.09 -13.50
CA PHE A 8 15.94 33.73 -12.98
C PHE A 8 17.43 33.40 -12.79
N VAL A 9 18.32 33.92 -13.64
CA VAL A 9 19.78 33.78 -13.50
C VAL A 9 20.29 34.61 -12.32
N ASN A 10 19.82 35.84 -12.15
CA ASN A 10 20.14 36.64 -10.95
C ASN A 10 19.52 36.04 -9.67
N TRP A 11 18.30 35.49 -9.75
CA TRP A 11 17.68 34.74 -8.67
C TRP A 11 18.42 33.42 -8.36
N ARG A 12 19.03 32.76 -9.36
CA ARG A 12 19.87 31.56 -9.19
C ARG A 12 21.21 31.81 -8.51
N ILE A 13 21.76 33.02 -8.61
CA ILE A 13 22.96 33.39 -7.84
C ILE A 13 22.57 33.53 -6.36
N LEU A 14 21.46 34.21 -6.08
CA LEU A 14 20.87 34.33 -4.74
C LEU A 14 20.37 32.98 -4.18
N GLU A 15 19.82 32.09 -5.00
CA GLU A 15 19.45 30.72 -4.61
C GLU A 15 20.65 29.78 -4.53
N ALA A 16 21.75 30.02 -5.24
CA ALA A 16 22.99 29.27 -5.05
C ALA A 16 23.65 29.65 -3.72
N GLU A 17 23.58 30.93 -3.32
CA GLU A 17 23.96 31.41 -1.99
C GLU A 17 23.02 30.85 -0.91
N ALA A 18 21.69 30.88 -1.12
CA ALA A 18 20.72 30.27 -0.20
C ALA A 18 20.78 28.74 -0.16
N ALA A 19 21.15 28.07 -1.27
CA ALA A 19 21.40 26.64 -1.32
C ALA A 19 22.72 26.30 -0.63
N CYS A 20 23.75 27.16 -0.70
CA CYS A 20 24.94 27.03 0.14
C CYS A 20 24.58 27.20 1.63
N GLU A 21 23.73 28.15 2.00
CA GLU A 21 23.21 28.28 3.38
C GLU A 21 22.35 27.09 3.80
N THR A 22 21.53 26.53 2.90
CA THR A 22 20.68 25.36 3.18
C THR A 22 21.53 24.10 3.29
N ILE A 23 22.54 23.92 2.42
CA ILE A 23 23.55 22.86 2.49
C ILE A 23 24.34 22.99 3.79
N GLN A 24 24.73 24.20 4.19
CA GLN A 24 25.41 24.47 5.45
C GLN A 24 24.51 24.15 6.65
N THR A 25 23.23 24.53 6.61
CA THR A 25 22.25 24.26 7.66
C THR A 25 21.93 22.77 7.78
N SER A 26 21.80 22.05 6.66
CA SER A 26 21.65 20.60 6.63
C SER A 26 22.93 19.89 7.11
N PHE A 27 24.11 20.41 6.77
CA PHE A 27 25.40 19.91 7.23
C PHE A 27 25.61 20.13 8.74
N ASP A 28 25.16 21.27 9.27
CA ASP A 28 25.22 21.58 10.70
C ASP A 28 24.20 20.76 11.51
N ARG A 29 23.00 20.48 10.95
CA ARG A 29 22.05 19.50 11.51
C ARG A 29 22.60 18.06 11.49
N PHE A 30 23.32 17.69 10.43
CA PHE A 30 24.00 16.40 10.33
C PHE A 30 25.13 16.25 11.37
N LYS A 31 25.92 17.30 11.62
CA LYS A 31 26.89 17.35 12.72
C LYS A 31 26.24 17.20 14.10
N ALA A 32 25.03 17.71 14.29
CA ALA A 32 24.31 17.59 15.56
C ALA A 32 23.77 16.17 15.82
N LEU A 33 23.48 15.40 14.76
CA LEU A 33 22.98 14.02 14.83
C LEU A 33 24.09 12.96 14.94
N SER A 34 25.34 13.30 14.60
CA SER A 34 26.50 12.41 14.75
C SER A 34 27.77 13.22 15.07
N PRO A 35 28.20 13.32 16.34
CA PRO A 35 29.36 14.12 16.73
C PRO A 35 30.71 13.58 16.23
N ALA A 36 30.72 12.42 15.55
CA ALA A 36 31.93 11.66 15.24
C ALA A 36 32.40 11.77 13.77
N ALA A 37 31.79 12.60 12.93
CA ALA A 37 32.19 12.72 11.52
C ALA A 37 32.54 14.17 11.13
N SER A 38 33.70 14.62 11.58
CA SER A 38 34.46 15.67 10.88
C SER A 38 35.70 15.03 10.25
N VAL A 39 35.68 14.77 8.95
CA VAL A 39 36.90 14.40 8.23
C VAL A 39 37.30 15.57 7.33
N PRO A 40 38.37 16.30 7.67
CA PRO A 40 39.12 17.08 6.69
C PRO A 40 39.98 16.10 5.89
N LEU A 41 39.88 16.15 4.55
CA LEU A 41 40.53 15.21 3.63
C LEU A 41 42.00 15.57 3.27
N GLU A 42 42.55 16.65 3.83
CA GLU A 42 43.94 17.10 3.59
C GLU A 42 45.04 16.42 4.42
N PRO A 43 44.84 15.99 5.69
CA PRO A 43 45.89 15.32 6.45
C PRO A 43 46.17 13.87 6.00
N LEU A 44 45.19 13.22 5.36
CA LEU A 44 45.29 11.80 4.97
C LEU A 44 46.24 11.57 3.78
N LEU A 45 46.50 12.59 2.96
CA LEU A 45 47.43 12.53 1.82
C LEU A 45 48.88 12.89 2.22
N ALA A 46 49.08 13.62 3.33
CA ALA A 46 50.41 13.94 3.85
C ALA A 46 51.01 12.80 4.69
N GLN A 47 50.16 11.96 5.29
CA GLN A 47 50.59 10.85 6.15
C GLN A 47 51.03 9.59 5.36
N VAL A 48 50.59 9.45 4.11
CA VAL A 48 51.01 8.35 3.21
C VAL A 48 52.35 8.66 2.51
N LEU A 49 52.80 9.92 2.49
CA LEU A 49 54.01 10.34 1.77
C LEU A 49 55.23 10.62 2.68
N SER A 50 55.17 10.30 3.97
CA SER A 50 56.31 10.52 4.89
C SER A 50 56.70 9.28 5.68
N GLU A 51 56.78 8.13 5.01
CA GLU A 51 57.57 7.00 5.52
C GLU A 51 59.06 7.22 5.21
N LYS A 52 59.83 7.59 6.22
CA LYS A 52 61.23 7.15 6.45
C LYS A 52 61.75 7.70 7.78
N SER A 53 61.75 6.88 8.82
CA SER A 53 62.96 6.61 9.60
C SER A 53 62.75 5.46 10.59
N VAL A 54 63.86 4.81 10.87
CA VAL A 54 64.03 3.50 11.48
C VAL A 54 64.36 3.65 12.98
N LYS A 55 63.85 2.69 13.78
CA LYS A 55 64.27 2.25 15.13
C LYS A 55 64.06 3.19 16.33
N SER A 56 63.11 2.78 17.18
CA SER A 56 63.48 2.30 18.53
C SER A 56 62.45 1.26 19.02
N THR A 57 62.89 0.02 19.18
CA THR A 57 62.15 -1.00 19.94
C THR A 57 62.31 -0.71 21.42
N THR A 58 61.26 -0.16 22.02
CA THR A 58 61.06 -0.15 23.46
C THR A 58 59.68 -0.77 23.69
N PHE A 59 59.65 -2.03 24.13
CA PHE A 59 58.41 -2.69 24.54
C PHE A 59 57.90 -2.01 25.81
N GLN A 60 56.95 -1.08 25.69
CA GLN A 60 56.07 -0.72 26.79
C GLN A 60 54.96 -1.77 26.86
N TYR A 61 54.85 -2.48 28.00
CA TYR A 61 53.65 -3.25 28.31
C TYR A 61 52.47 -2.27 28.36
N GLY A 62 51.59 -2.39 27.35
CA GLY A 62 50.55 -1.42 27.06
C GLY A 62 49.48 -1.32 28.14
N SER A 63 48.97 -0.10 28.29
CA SER A 63 47.82 0.30 29.09
C SER A 63 46.46 -0.04 28.46
N ASP A 64 46.39 -1.02 27.57
CA ASP A 64 45.14 -1.39 26.88
C ASP A 64 44.46 -2.60 27.54
N ARG A 65 43.14 -2.51 27.73
CA ARG A 65 42.21 -3.44 28.41
C ARG A 65 42.07 -4.82 27.73
N VAL A 66 43.13 -5.59 27.58
CA VAL A 66 43.06 -6.95 27.00
C VAL A 66 42.66 -8.00 28.05
N ASP A 67 42.81 -7.66 29.32
CA ASP A 67 42.61 -8.49 30.51
C ASP A 67 41.25 -8.27 31.20
N GLN A 68 40.41 -7.35 30.71
CA GLN A 68 39.12 -6.97 31.31
C GLN A 68 38.01 -6.80 30.26
N LEU A 69 37.95 -7.69 29.27
CA LEU A 69 36.89 -7.66 28.24
C LEU A 69 35.51 -7.91 28.87
N SER A 70 34.57 -7.00 28.64
CA SER A 70 33.17 -7.16 29.04
C SER A 70 32.33 -7.82 27.93
N LEU A 71 31.10 -8.25 28.26
CA LEU A 71 30.11 -8.68 27.27
C LEU A 71 29.86 -7.60 26.19
N THR A 72 29.95 -6.33 26.57
CA THR A 72 29.75 -5.19 25.66
C THR A 72 30.89 -5.05 24.66
N ASP A 73 32.12 -5.39 25.07
CA ASP A 73 33.30 -5.33 24.20
C ASP A 73 33.31 -6.49 23.19
N LEU A 74 32.85 -7.68 23.61
CA LEU A 74 32.73 -8.86 22.73
C LEU A 74 31.77 -8.66 21.57
N THR A 75 30.71 -7.87 21.78
CA THR A 75 29.66 -7.65 20.78
C THR A 75 29.98 -6.52 19.79
N GLN A 76 31.11 -5.82 19.96
CA GLN A 76 31.55 -4.76 19.05
C GLN A 76 32.07 -5.32 17.72
N PRO A 77 31.75 -4.71 16.56
CA PRO A 77 32.27 -5.14 15.25
C PRO A 77 33.79 -5.12 15.13
N SER A 78 34.47 -4.30 15.94
CA SER A 78 35.93 -4.14 15.96
C SER A 78 36.68 -5.28 16.66
N PHE A 79 35.98 -6.22 17.32
CA PHE A 79 36.62 -7.31 18.04
C PHE A 79 37.25 -8.35 17.07
N GLN A 80 38.54 -8.63 17.24
CA GLN A 80 39.28 -9.63 16.44
C GLN A 80 39.96 -10.67 17.36
N ALA A 81 39.49 -11.92 17.30
CA ALA A 81 40.01 -13.03 18.11
C ALA A 81 41.51 -13.30 17.86
N LYS A 82 41.98 -13.11 16.62
CA LYS A 82 43.38 -13.33 16.24
C LYS A 82 44.37 -12.46 17.03
N THR A 83 44.08 -11.17 17.16
CA THR A 83 44.92 -10.20 17.88
C THR A 83 45.00 -10.51 19.38
N LEU A 84 43.92 -11.06 19.95
CA LEU A 84 43.88 -11.53 21.33
C LEU A 84 44.77 -12.77 21.52
N TRP A 85 44.68 -13.76 20.62
CA TRP A 85 45.47 -14.99 20.69
C TRP A 85 46.97 -14.73 20.57
N GLU A 86 47.39 -13.87 19.65
CA GLU A 86 48.79 -13.49 19.50
C GLU A 86 49.36 -12.86 20.79
N ARG A 87 48.56 -12.03 21.49
CA ARG A 87 48.97 -11.42 22.77
C ARG A 87 49.04 -12.43 23.91
N LEU A 88 48.10 -13.38 23.97
CA LEU A 88 48.09 -14.44 24.99
C LEU A 88 49.28 -15.40 24.81
N GLN A 89 49.65 -15.72 23.58
CA GLN A 89 50.85 -16.52 23.30
C GLN A 89 52.13 -15.84 23.81
N VAL A 90 52.24 -14.52 23.69
CA VAL A 90 53.37 -13.76 24.25
C VAL A 90 53.40 -13.85 25.78
N LEU A 91 52.26 -13.72 26.45
CA LEU A 91 52.15 -13.86 27.91
C LEU A 91 52.47 -15.28 28.40
N GLN A 92 51.99 -16.31 27.70
CA GLN A 92 52.30 -17.71 28.02
C GLN A 92 53.81 -17.99 27.91
N ARG A 93 54.47 -17.48 26.86
CA ARG A 93 55.93 -17.58 26.71
C ARG A 93 56.66 -16.85 27.85
N ALA A 94 56.22 -15.66 28.21
CA ALA A 94 56.80 -14.88 29.30
C ALA A 94 56.62 -15.56 30.68
N ALA A 95 55.45 -16.16 30.95
CA ALA A 95 55.19 -16.91 32.18
C ALA A 95 56.09 -18.16 32.29
N LYS A 96 56.26 -18.89 31.19
CA LYS A 96 57.16 -20.05 31.13
C LYS A 96 58.63 -19.66 31.38
N MET A 97 59.08 -18.56 30.76
CA MET A 97 60.43 -18.02 31.00
C MET A 97 60.63 -17.55 32.45
N TYR A 98 59.59 -16.99 33.08
CA TYR A 98 59.62 -16.57 34.48
C TYR A 98 59.75 -17.76 35.44
N GLU A 99 59.05 -18.86 35.18
CA GLU A 99 59.20 -20.13 35.94
C GLU A 99 60.61 -20.74 35.79
N GLU A 100 61.21 -20.64 34.61
CA GLU A 100 62.54 -21.18 34.31
C GLU A 100 63.69 -20.34 34.92
N GLN A 101 63.48 -19.05 35.25
CA GLN A 101 64.52 -18.10 35.72
C GLN A 101 64.39 -17.69 37.20
N ALA A 102 63.59 -18.40 37.98
CA ALA A 102 63.11 -17.97 39.30
C ALA A 102 64.11 -17.90 40.51
N PRO A 103 65.45 -17.99 40.39
CA PRO A 103 66.32 -17.60 41.50
C PRO A 103 67.32 -16.45 41.24
N ALA A 104 67.11 -15.53 40.28
CA ALA A 104 68.12 -14.49 39.99
C ALA A 104 67.67 -13.03 39.82
N ILE A 105 66.43 -12.64 40.13
CA ILE A 105 66.00 -11.23 39.97
C ILE A 105 65.49 -10.66 41.30
N VAL A 106 66.39 -9.95 42.00
CA VAL A 106 66.06 -9.08 43.12
C VAL A 106 65.36 -7.83 42.56
N VAL A 107 64.09 -7.67 42.92
CA VAL A 107 63.20 -6.61 42.45
C VAL A 107 63.45 -5.32 43.22
N GLN A 108 63.98 -4.29 42.55
CA GLN A 108 63.81 -2.89 42.95
C GLN A 108 63.08 -2.16 41.83
N ASN A 109 61.74 -2.25 41.86
CA ASN A 109 60.80 -1.17 41.49
C ASN A 109 59.36 -1.71 41.57
N SER A 110 58.57 -1.10 42.43
CA SER A 110 57.16 -1.40 42.66
C SER A 110 56.33 -1.04 41.43
N ARG A 111 56.14 -1.98 40.49
CA ARG A 111 55.02 -2.12 39.52
C ARG A 111 55.32 -3.15 38.41
N MET A 112 55.96 -4.27 38.72
CA MET A 112 56.08 -5.37 37.73
C MET A 112 54.96 -6.40 37.93
N CYS A 113 54.16 -6.56 36.88
CA CYS A 113 53.05 -7.50 36.79
C CYS A 113 53.60 -8.93 36.75
N ASN A 114 53.22 -9.81 37.68
CA ASN A 114 53.58 -11.24 37.65
C ASN A 114 52.86 -11.91 36.46
N PRO A 115 53.58 -12.39 35.42
CA PRO A 115 52.95 -12.97 34.24
C PRO A 115 52.09 -14.21 34.55
N HIS A 116 52.46 -14.99 35.57
CA HIS A 116 51.73 -16.19 35.99
C HIS A 116 50.39 -15.82 36.64
N ASP A 117 50.39 -14.89 37.61
CA ASP A 117 49.16 -14.40 38.26
C ASP A 117 48.22 -13.72 37.26
N THR A 118 48.81 -13.02 36.27
CA THR A 118 48.07 -12.33 35.21
C THR A 118 47.41 -13.34 34.28
N LEU A 119 48.12 -14.39 33.87
CA LEU A 119 47.56 -15.46 33.04
C LEU A 119 46.41 -16.18 33.76
N GLN A 120 46.55 -16.52 35.04
CA GLN A 120 45.47 -17.15 35.82
C GLN A 120 44.23 -16.26 35.95
N LYS A 121 44.41 -14.95 36.17
CA LYS A 121 43.29 -13.99 36.21
C LYS A 121 42.56 -13.91 34.88
N ILE A 122 43.30 -13.87 33.78
CA ILE A 122 42.72 -13.87 32.43
C ILE A 122 41.95 -15.18 32.18
N GLN A 123 42.53 -16.33 32.53
CA GLN A 123 41.86 -17.63 32.35
C GLN A 123 40.53 -17.72 33.11
N ARG A 124 40.51 -17.31 34.39
CA ARG A 124 39.27 -17.27 35.19
C ARG A 124 38.25 -16.29 34.62
N HIS A 125 38.71 -15.10 34.20
CA HIS A 125 37.84 -14.08 33.59
C HIS A 125 37.14 -14.59 32.33
N TRP A 126 37.84 -15.32 31.46
CA TRP A 126 37.24 -15.89 30.25
C TRP A 126 36.26 -17.03 30.53
N SER A 127 36.57 -17.89 31.50
CA SER A 127 35.63 -18.93 31.95
C SER A 127 34.34 -18.32 32.51
N ASP A 128 34.45 -17.27 33.33
CA ASP A 128 33.31 -16.52 33.85
C ASP A 128 32.53 -15.82 32.72
N LEU A 129 33.23 -15.22 31.76
CA LEU A 129 32.62 -14.57 30.60
C LEU A 129 31.79 -15.55 29.75
N CYS A 130 32.26 -16.79 29.54
CA CYS A 130 31.47 -17.84 28.89
C CYS A 130 30.16 -18.13 29.64
N GLN A 131 30.18 -18.19 30.97
CA GLN A 131 28.98 -18.37 31.78
C GLN A 131 28.04 -17.15 31.70
N GLN A 132 28.59 -15.94 31.72
CA GLN A 132 27.83 -14.71 31.55
C GLN A 132 27.14 -14.63 30.19
N VAL A 133 27.78 -15.12 29.11
CA VAL A 133 27.15 -15.20 27.78
C VAL A 133 25.92 -16.12 27.80
N VAL A 134 26.04 -17.31 28.39
CA VAL A 134 24.90 -18.24 28.52
C VAL A 134 23.76 -17.60 29.31
N ALA A 135 24.07 -16.98 30.46
CA ALA A 135 23.07 -16.31 31.29
C ALA A 135 22.39 -15.14 30.57
N ALA A 136 23.14 -14.35 29.80
CA ALA A 136 22.62 -13.24 29.01
C ALA A 136 21.65 -13.73 27.92
N VAL A 137 22.01 -14.80 27.20
CA VAL A 137 21.11 -15.40 26.19
C VAL A 137 19.83 -15.91 26.84
N GLN A 138 19.93 -16.67 27.93
CA GLN A 138 18.75 -17.18 28.66
C GLN A 138 17.85 -16.05 29.15
N SER A 139 18.42 -14.99 29.71
CA SER A 139 17.67 -13.81 30.15
C SER A 139 16.89 -13.15 29.00
N HIS A 140 17.52 -12.99 27.83
CA HIS A 140 16.88 -12.41 26.65
C HIS A 140 15.83 -13.33 26.00
N LEU A 141 15.91 -14.65 26.20
CA LEU A 141 14.86 -15.59 25.77
C LEU A 141 13.63 -15.55 26.70
N HIS A 142 13.82 -15.32 28.00
CA HIS A 142 12.72 -15.19 28.96
C HIS A 142 12.02 -13.83 28.91
N ALA A 143 12.76 -12.76 28.64
CA ALA A 143 12.25 -11.41 28.49
C ALA A 143 12.63 -10.88 27.08
N PRO A 144 11.80 -11.13 26.06
CA PRO A 144 12.17 -10.89 24.66
C PRO A 144 12.54 -9.42 24.41
N GLY A 145 13.86 -9.21 24.24
CA GLY A 145 14.50 -7.95 23.88
C GLY A 145 15.01 -7.96 22.42
N PRO A 146 16.03 -7.15 22.08
CA PRO A 146 16.60 -7.16 20.72
C PRO A 146 17.28 -8.49 20.39
N THR A 147 16.83 -9.19 19.35
CA THR A 147 17.39 -10.48 18.87
C THR A 147 18.84 -10.37 18.41
N LYS A 148 19.24 -9.17 17.94
CA LYS A 148 20.61 -8.85 17.49
C LYS A 148 21.67 -9.15 18.54
N THR A 149 21.37 -8.94 19.82
CA THR A 149 22.29 -9.23 20.91
C THR A 149 22.56 -10.73 21.01
N ILE A 150 21.52 -11.56 20.91
CA ILE A 150 21.64 -13.03 20.93
C ILE A 150 22.47 -13.49 19.71
N GLY A 151 22.14 -12.99 18.51
CA GLY A 151 22.91 -13.31 17.30
C GLY A 151 24.36 -12.84 17.35
N ALA A 152 24.67 -11.71 17.98
CA ALA A 152 26.04 -11.25 18.19
C ALA A 152 26.81 -12.16 19.16
N LEU A 153 26.22 -12.48 20.31
CA LEU A 153 26.83 -13.38 21.31
C LEU A 153 27.10 -14.78 20.74
N HIS A 154 26.13 -15.36 20.02
CA HIS A 154 26.30 -16.64 19.35
C HIS A 154 27.45 -16.60 18.33
N ARG A 155 27.50 -15.59 17.46
CA ARG A 155 28.58 -15.44 16.47
C ARG A 155 29.96 -15.31 17.11
N VAL A 156 30.07 -14.61 18.24
CA VAL A 156 31.35 -14.49 18.96
C VAL A 156 31.79 -15.84 19.50
N LEU A 157 30.89 -16.60 20.13
CA LEU A 157 31.18 -17.95 20.59
C LEU A 157 31.62 -18.85 19.43
N THR A 158 30.89 -18.85 18.30
CA THR A 158 31.27 -19.62 17.12
C THR A 158 32.66 -19.23 16.61
N LYS A 159 32.98 -17.93 16.55
CA LYS A 159 34.30 -17.45 16.10
C LYS A 159 35.43 -17.87 17.04
N LEU A 160 35.20 -17.82 18.35
CA LEU A 160 36.19 -18.23 19.35
C LEU A 160 36.41 -19.76 19.34
N ALA A 161 35.39 -20.53 18.99
CA ALA A 161 35.47 -21.98 18.86
C ALA A 161 36.22 -22.48 17.61
N LEU A 162 36.50 -21.61 16.61
CA LEU A 162 37.23 -22.00 15.40
C LEU A 162 38.73 -22.26 15.64
N ASP A 163 39.33 -21.57 16.61
CA ASP A 163 40.76 -21.71 16.97
C ASP A 163 40.92 -21.50 18.49
N PRO A 164 40.47 -22.47 19.32
CA PRO A 164 40.43 -22.31 20.75
C PRO A 164 41.82 -22.49 21.36
N GLN A 165 42.10 -21.73 22.43
CA GLN A 165 43.25 -22.05 23.28
C GLN A 165 42.96 -23.35 24.06
N PRO A 166 43.94 -24.26 24.25
CA PRO A 166 43.69 -25.58 24.84
C PRO A 166 43.01 -25.56 26.22
N TRP A 167 43.24 -24.51 27.01
CA TRP A 167 42.66 -24.35 28.35
C TRP A 167 41.22 -23.79 28.35
N LEU A 168 40.76 -23.23 27.23
CA LEU A 168 39.43 -22.61 27.10
C LEU A 168 38.48 -23.43 26.20
N GLU A 169 39.02 -24.41 25.48
CA GLU A 169 38.27 -25.25 24.52
C GLU A 169 37.05 -25.93 25.16
N ALA A 170 37.20 -26.52 26.35
CA ALA A 170 36.12 -27.19 27.05
C ALA A 170 34.99 -26.21 27.45
N ASP A 171 35.34 -25.04 27.97
CA ASP A 171 34.38 -24.01 28.42
C ASP A 171 33.62 -23.39 27.24
N LEU A 172 34.31 -23.12 26.12
CA LEU A 172 33.68 -22.60 24.90
C LEU A 172 32.70 -23.60 24.30
N LYS A 173 33.09 -24.88 24.22
CA LYS A 173 32.23 -25.94 23.72
C LYS A 173 30.99 -26.10 24.61
N GLN A 174 31.17 -26.14 25.92
CA GLN A 174 30.06 -26.25 26.87
C GLN A 174 29.12 -25.02 26.80
N ALA A 175 29.67 -23.81 26.68
CA ALA A 175 28.87 -22.59 26.54
C ALA A 175 28.05 -22.59 25.25
N GLN A 176 28.66 -23.01 24.13
CA GLN A 176 27.97 -23.14 22.85
C GLN A 176 26.81 -24.16 22.94
N GLU A 177 27.08 -25.36 23.46
CA GLU A 177 26.05 -26.41 23.63
C GLU A 177 24.89 -25.93 24.52
N ASN A 178 25.18 -25.20 25.61
CA ASN A 178 24.16 -24.65 26.50
C ASN A 178 23.30 -23.57 25.82
N VAL A 179 23.92 -22.69 25.01
CA VAL A 179 23.21 -21.67 24.24
C VAL A 179 22.30 -22.32 23.21
N GLU A 180 22.82 -23.24 22.40
CA GLU A 180 22.06 -23.95 21.37
C GLU A 180 20.92 -24.77 21.98
N THR A 181 21.15 -25.43 23.11
CA THR A 181 20.11 -26.16 23.87
C THR A 181 19.01 -25.20 24.36
N SER A 182 19.39 -24.04 24.91
CA SER A 182 18.44 -23.03 25.39
C SER A 182 17.58 -22.46 24.26
N LEU A 183 18.17 -22.24 23.08
CA LEU A 183 17.46 -21.78 21.88
C LEU A 183 16.40 -22.80 21.43
N MET A 184 16.74 -24.09 21.42
CA MET A 184 15.81 -25.14 21.03
C MET A 184 14.71 -25.37 22.08
N GLN A 185 15.03 -25.29 23.37
CA GLN A 185 14.03 -25.35 24.44
C GLN A 185 13.04 -24.18 24.37
N PHE A 186 13.53 -22.97 24.07
CA PHE A 186 12.67 -21.83 23.82
C PHE A 186 11.71 -22.07 22.65
N ALA A 187 12.24 -22.54 21.50
CA ALA A 187 11.43 -22.81 20.31
C ALA A 187 10.35 -23.88 20.58
N ALA A 188 10.70 -24.95 21.30
CA ALA A 188 9.76 -25.99 21.74
C ALA A 188 8.65 -25.43 22.64
N ALA A 189 9.02 -24.68 23.68
CA ALA A 189 8.04 -24.08 24.59
C ALA A 189 7.14 -23.07 23.88
N ALA A 190 7.66 -22.32 22.90
CA ALA A 190 6.89 -21.39 22.09
C ALA A 190 5.91 -22.10 21.15
N ALA A 191 6.27 -23.27 20.62
CA ALA A 191 5.38 -24.12 19.84
C ALA A 191 4.27 -24.74 20.71
N ASP A 192 4.60 -25.21 21.92
CA ASP A 192 3.63 -25.80 22.86
C ASP A 192 2.54 -24.82 23.31
N ARG A 193 2.83 -23.51 23.31
CA ARG A 193 1.84 -22.47 23.62
C ARG A 193 0.87 -22.17 22.48
N VAL A 194 1.17 -22.56 21.24
CA VAL A 194 0.36 -22.23 20.06
C VAL A 194 -1.09 -22.71 20.21
N PRO A 195 -1.39 -23.97 20.60
CA PRO A 195 -2.77 -24.44 20.73
C PRO A 195 -3.60 -23.64 21.74
N SER A 196 -3.02 -23.28 22.91
CA SER A 196 -3.70 -22.44 23.91
C SER A 196 -3.98 -21.04 23.37
N HIS A 197 -3.01 -20.42 22.69
CA HIS A 197 -3.22 -19.12 22.07
C HIS A 197 -4.31 -19.12 21.00
N VAL A 198 -4.36 -20.17 20.18
CA VAL A 198 -5.39 -20.35 19.15
C VAL A 198 -6.77 -20.58 19.78
N ALA A 199 -6.88 -21.45 20.79
CA ALA A 199 -8.13 -21.74 21.48
C ALA A 199 -8.70 -20.52 22.21
N GLU A 200 -7.83 -19.72 22.85
CA GLU A 200 -8.20 -18.50 23.59
C GLU A 200 -8.25 -17.24 22.71
N LYS A 201 -7.99 -17.38 21.40
CA LYS A 201 -7.93 -16.27 20.42
C LYS A 201 -6.94 -15.15 20.79
N LYS A 202 -5.82 -15.50 21.43
CA LYS A 202 -4.72 -14.60 21.82
C LYS A 202 -3.74 -14.36 20.66
N TRP A 203 -4.24 -13.78 19.57
CA TRP A 203 -3.46 -13.55 18.34
C TRP A 203 -2.30 -12.56 18.50
N GLY A 204 -2.48 -11.50 19.28
CA GLY A 204 -1.44 -10.49 19.52
C GLY A 204 -0.18 -11.08 20.17
N PRO A 205 -0.31 -11.74 21.34
CA PRO A 205 0.80 -12.45 21.98
C PRO A 205 1.46 -13.48 21.05
N LEU A 206 0.67 -14.32 20.39
CA LEU A 206 1.17 -15.33 19.45
C LEU A 206 2.01 -14.71 18.33
N ASN A 207 1.51 -13.66 17.69
CA ASN A 207 2.24 -12.99 16.61
C ASN A 207 3.50 -12.28 17.11
N LYS A 208 3.52 -11.78 18.34
CA LYS A 208 4.72 -11.19 18.95
C LYS A 208 5.79 -12.25 19.19
N GLU A 209 5.42 -13.42 19.71
CA GLU A 209 6.36 -14.55 19.89
C GLU A 209 6.86 -15.08 18.54
N MET A 210 5.99 -15.32 17.57
CA MET A 210 6.41 -15.76 16.24
C MET A 210 7.34 -14.76 15.56
N ARG A 211 7.06 -13.46 15.69
CA ARG A 211 7.93 -12.42 15.11
C ARG A 211 9.32 -12.47 15.73
N PHE A 212 9.40 -12.61 17.05
CA PHE A 212 10.66 -12.79 17.76
C PHE A 212 11.41 -14.03 17.28
N SER A 213 10.73 -15.18 17.12
CA SER A 213 11.33 -16.42 16.60
C SER A 213 11.87 -16.26 15.18
N PHE A 214 11.16 -15.55 14.30
CA PHE A 214 11.62 -15.27 12.93
C PHE A 214 12.83 -14.33 12.89
N ASP A 215 12.79 -13.25 13.68
CA ASP A 215 13.90 -12.30 13.75
C ASP A 215 15.15 -12.97 14.39
N LEU A 216 14.95 -13.83 15.39
CA LEU A 216 16.01 -14.63 16.01
C LEU A 216 16.64 -15.63 15.04
N ALA A 217 15.82 -16.36 14.28
CA ALA A 217 16.31 -17.28 13.25
C ALA A 217 17.15 -16.56 12.17
N ALA A 218 16.74 -15.34 11.78
CA ALA A 218 17.48 -14.53 10.81
C ALA A 218 18.82 -14.02 11.36
N ASP A 219 18.89 -13.66 12.64
CA ASP A 219 20.11 -13.18 13.29
C ASP A 219 21.12 -14.31 13.60
N LEU A 220 20.68 -15.57 13.69
CA LEU A 220 21.49 -16.76 14.00
C LEU A 220 22.13 -17.41 12.76
N THR A 221 22.80 -16.61 11.92
CA THR A 221 23.41 -17.06 10.65
C THR A 221 24.44 -18.20 10.76
N SER A 222 25.11 -18.37 11.91
CA SER A 222 26.12 -19.41 12.13
C SER A 222 25.58 -20.69 12.79
N PHE A 223 24.29 -20.74 13.12
CA PHE A 223 23.67 -21.90 13.76
C PHE A 223 22.91 -22.73 12.72
N SER A 224 23.27 -24.00 12.54
CA SER A 224 22.67 -24.86 11.50
C SER A 224 21.17 -25.09 11.70
N ASP A 225 20.71 -25.11 12.95
CA ASP A 225 19.31 -25.35 13.31
C ASP A 225 18.51 -24.05 13.48
N ALA A 226 19.06 -22.88 13.11
CA ALA A 226 18.40 -21.59 13.25
C ALA A 226 17.02 -21.55 12.56
N SER A 227 16.87 -22.19 11.40
CA SER A 227 15.58 -22.26 10.71
C SER A 227 14.51 -22.98 11.54
N ARG A 228 14.88 -23.99 12.33
CA ARG A 228 13.94 -24.75 13.15
C ARG A 228 13.29 -23.89 14.23
N ILE A 229 14.00 -22.88 14.75
CA ILE A 229 13.47 -21.91 15.70
C ILE A 229 12.24 -21.18 15.11
N GLY A 230 12.32 -20.80 13.84
CA GLY A 230 11.21 -20.17 13.12
C GLY A 230 10.09 -21.15 12.74
N THR A 231 10.42 -22.39 12.36
CA THR A 231 9.42 -23.32 11.80
C THR A 231 8.60 -24.07 12.83
N MET A 232 9.08 -24.30 14.06
CA MET A 232 8.36 -25.10 15.06
C MET A 232 6.97 -24.52 15.42
N GLN A 233 6.85 -23.19 15.55
CA GLN A 233 5.54 -22.55 15.76
C GLN A 233 4.66 -22.61 14.50
N GLU A 234 5.24 -22.58 13.30
CA GLU A 234 4.50 -22.77 12.05
C GLU A 234 3.97 -24.21 11.92
N GLU A 235 4.75 -25.20 12.32
CA GLU A 235 4.35 -26.62 12.37
C GLU A 235 3.21 -26.83 13.37
N ALA A 236 3.27 -26.21 14.55
CA ALA A 236 2.18 -26.24 15.52
C ALA A 236 0.91 -25.56 14.99
N LEU A 237 1.03 -24.42 14.29
CA LEU A 237 -0.11 -23.78 13.61
C LEU A 237 -0.67 -24.65 12.49
N LYS A 238 0.18 -25.37 11.78
CA LYS A 238 -0.25 -26.33 10.75
C LYS A 238 -1.02 -27.50 11.38
N ALA A 239 -0.58 -28.03 12.52
CA ALA A 239 -1.33 -29.05 13.24
C ALA A 239 -2.72 -28.54 13.69
N GLU A 240 -2.82 -27.28 14.14
CA GLU A 240 -4.11 -26.64 14.43
C GLU A 240 -4.99 -26.45 13.19
N LEU A 241 -4.38 -26.19 12.02
CA LEU A 241 -5.09 -26.15 10.75
C LEU A 241 -5.61 -27.54 10.36
N ASP A 242 -4.79 -28.57 10.49
CA ASP A 242 -5.14 -29.95 10.14
C ASP A 242 -6.34 -30.44 10.98
N LYS A 243 -6.37 -30.12 12.29
CA LYS A 243 -7.53 -30.41 13.16
C LYS A 243 -8.84 -29.79 12.68
N ARG A 244 -8.78 -28.65 12.00
CA ARG A 244 -9.96 -27.94 11.46
C ARG A 244 -10.41 -28.48 10.12
N THR A 245 -9.65 -29.42 9.54
CA THR A 245 -9.87 -29.94 8.19
C THR A 245 -10.49 -31.34 8.16
N GLU A 246 -10.79 -31.99 9.28
CA GLU A 246 -11.30 -33.38 9.32
C GLU A 246 -12.84 -33.49 9.39
N PRO A 247 -13.45 -34.54 8.77
CA PRO A 247 -13.41 -34.88 7.35
C PRO A 247 -14.49 -34.11 6.54
N PHE A 248 -14.42 -34.19 5.21
CA PHE A 248 -15.41 -33.58 4.32
C PHE A 248 -16.80 -34.20 4.52
N VAL A 249 -17.76 -33.40 4.97
CA VAL A 249 -19.18 -33.76 5.04
C VAL A 249 -19.89 -33.05 3.90
N ASP A 250 -20.76 -33.73 3.15
CA ASP A 250 -21.62 -33.14 2.09
C ASP A 250 -22.73 -32.24 2.68
N ASP A 251 -22.41 -31.57 3.79
CA ASP A 251 -23.23 -30.61 4.51
C ASP A 251 -22.61 -29.22 4.34
N LEU A 252 -23.34 -28.34 3.66
CA LEU A 252 -22.88 -26.99 3.33
C LEU A 252 -22.66 -26.13 4.58
N GLU A 253 -23.38 -26.40 5.68
CA GLU A 253 -23.26 -25.62 6.93
C GLU A 253 -21.98 -25.96 7.69
N GLN A 254 -21.64 -27.25 7.77
CA GLN A 254 -20.34 -27.70 8.26
C GLN A 254 -19.19 -27.22 7.38
N LEU A 255 -19.35 -27.25 6.05
CA LEU A 255 -18.35 -26.72 5.14
C LEU A 255 -18.15 -25.21 5.33
N ALA A 256 -19.21 -24.42 5.46
CA ALA A 256 -19.12 -22.98 5.74
C ALA A 256 -18.33 -22.73 7.03
N THR A 257 -18.65 -23.46 8.10
CA THR A 257 -17.98 -23.38 9.40
C THR A 257 -16.49 -23.75 9.30
N CYS A 258 -16.16 -24.81 8.55
CA CYS A 258 -14.79 -25.23 8.29
C CYS A 258 -14.00 -24.14 7.55
N LEU A 259 -14.53 -23.61 6.44
CA LEU A 259 -13.87 -22.55 5.66
C LEU A 259 -13.62 -21.29 6.49
N VAL A 260 -14.61 -20.90 7.30
CA VAL A 260 -14.53 -19.74 8.21
C VAL A 260 -13.48 -19.95 9.29
N SER A 261 -13.42 -21.15 9.87
CA SER A 261 -12.42 -21.49 10.89
C SER A 261 -11.00 -21.50 10.32
N MET A 262 -10.80 -22.01 9.10
CA MET A 262 -9.50 -21.93 8.42
C MET A 262 -9.11 -20.49 8.11
N GLN A 263 -10.06 -19.68 7.63
CA GLN A 263 -9.83 -18.26 7.31
C GLN A 263 -9.52 -17.44 8.57
N GLU A 264 -10.16 -17.72 9.71
CA GLU A 264 -9.84 -17.09 11.00
C GLU A 264 -8.36 -17.30 11.36
N LEU A 265 -7.85 -18.51 11.18
CA LEU A 265 -6.44 -18.83 11.46
C LEU A 265 -5.50 -18.07 10.51
N ALA A 266 -5.80 -18.04 9.21
CA ALA A 266 -4.99 -17.33 8.21
C ALA A 266 -4.96 -15.81 8.42
N SER A 267 -6.11 -15.19 8.68
CA SER A 267 -6.22 -13.73 8.78
C SER A 267 -5.59 -13.17 10.04
N ASN A 268 -5.52 -13.97 11.12
CA ASN A 268 -4.90 -13.52 12.37
C ASN A 268 -3.45 -13.98 12.55
N SER A 269 -2.93 -14.88 11.71
CA SER A 269 -1.52 -15.31 11.75
C SER A 269 -0.63 -14.39 10.90
N ILE A 270 0.60 -14.13 11.35
CA ILE A 270 1.63 -13.47 10.52
C ILE A 270 2.34 -14.43 9.55
N SER A 271 2.21 -15.76 9.73
CA SER A 271 2.89 -16.74 8.88
C SER A 271 2.37 -16.71 7.43
N GLY A 272 3.27 -16.44 6.49
CA GLY A 272 2.98 -16.53 5.05
C GLY A 272 2.68 -17.96 4.61
N HIS A 273 3.34 -18.95 5.23
CA HIS A 273 3.13 -20.37 4.95
C HIS A 273 1.68 -20.79 5.26
N ILE A 274 1.19 -20.44 6.46
CA ILE A 274 -0.17 -20.78 6.88
C ILE A 274 -1.23 -20.12 5.99
N LYS A 275 -1.05 -18.84 5.63
CA LYS A 275 -1.95 -18.14 4.69
C LYS A 275 -2.02 -18.85 3.34
N HIS A 276 -0.89 -19.31 2.83
CA HIS A 276 -0.83 -20.06 1.59
C HIS A 276 -1.52 -21.43 1.70
N GLN A 277 -1.30 -22.17 2.80
CA GLN A 277 -1.95 -23.46 3.03
C GLN A 277 -3.46 -23.34 3.12
N VAL A 278 -3.99 -22.35 3.85
CA VAL A 278 -5.45 -22.11 3.94
C VAL A 278 -6.06 -21.84 2.57
N LYS A 279 -5.37 -21.08 1.71
CA LYS A 279 -5.81 -20.83 0.33
C LYS A 279 -5.89 -22.12 -0.49
N LEU A 280 -4.87 -22.98 -0.40
CA LEU A 280 -4.84 -24.27 -1.08
C LEU A 280 -5.96 -25.20 -0.58
N LEU A 281 -6.12 -25.31 0.73
CA LEU A 281 -7.14 -26.17 1.35
C LEU A 281 -8.55 -25.68 1.05
N THR A 282 -8.80 -24.37 1.09
CA THR A 282 -10.08 -23.80 0.69
C THR A 282 -10.40 -24.16 -0.76
N THR A 283 -9.44 -23.97 -1.67
CA THR A 283 -9.60 -24.32 -3.08
C THR A 283 -9.90 -25.82 -3.26
N LYS A 284 -9.18 -26.67 -2.51
CA LYS A 284 -9.39 -28.12 -2.51
C LYS A 284 -10.80 -28.49 -2.04
N ARG A 285 -11.27 -27.94 -0.91
CA ARG A 285 -12.61 -28.21 -0.36
C ARG A 285 -13.73 -27.76 -1.30
N LEU A 286 -13.56 -26.60 -1.94
CA LEU A 286 -14.50 -26.13 -2.95
C LEU A 286 -14.50 -27.02 -4.20
N HIS A 287 -13.36 -27.61 -4.56
CA HIS A 287 -13.29 -28.59 -5.65
C HIS A 287 -13.96 -29.91 -5.29
N GLU A 288 -13.78 -30.43 -4.07
CA GLU A 288 -14.46 -31.63 -3.57
C GLU A 288 -15.99 -31.47 -3.55
N LEU A 289 -16.51 -30.31 -3.13
CA LEU A 289 -17.94 -29.99 -3.21
C LEU A 289 -18.49 -30.03 -4.64
N ARG A 290 -17.68 -29.64 -5.62
CA ARG A 290 -18.07 -29.75 -7.04
C ARG A 290 -18.08 -31.20 -7.50
N GLN A 291 -17.12 -32.01 -7.06
CA GLN A 291 -17.09 -33.44 -7.37
C GLN A 291 -18.29 -34.18 -6.76
N SER A 292 -18.73 -33.81 -5.54
CA SER A 292 -19.93 -34.41 -4.90
C SER A 292 -21.24 -34.12 -5.65
N ALA A 293 -21.23 -33.12 -6.53
CA ALA A 293 -22.36 -32.85 -7.41
C ALA A 293 -22.43 -33.79 -8.63
N GLY A 294 -21.43 -34.66 -8.86
CA GLY A 294 -21.45 -35.69 -9.90
C GLY A 294 -21.56 -35.15 -11.33
N GLY A 295 -21.03 -33.95 -11.58
CA GLY A 295 -21.16 -33.25 -12.87
C GLY A 295 -22.58 -32.71 -13.14
N ASN A 296 -23.50 -32.81 -12.18
CA ASN A 296 -24.79 -32.14 -12.25
C ASN A 296 -24.58 -30.64 -12.06
N ARG A 297 -24.47 -29.93 -13.19
CA ARG A 297 -24.32 -28.48 -13.21
C ARG A 297 -25.42 -27.78 -12.42
N ARG A 298 -26.65 -28.29 -12.27
CA ARG A 298 -27.66 -27.64 -11.41
C ARG A 298 -27.29 -27.73 -9.94
N LYS A 299 -26.90 -28.91 -9.46
CA LYS A 299 -26.52 -29.13 -8.06
C LYS A 299 -25.26 -28.33 -7.68
N GLU A 300 -24.24 -28.27 -8.55
CA GLU A 300 -23.04 -27.43 -8.34
C GLU A 300 -23.41 -25.96 -8.08
N ARG A 301 -24.35 -25.45 -8.87
CA ARG A 301 -24.81 -24.05 -8.84
C ARG A 301 -25.57 -23.71 -7.57
N ASP A 302 -26.50 -24.58 -7.20
CA ASP A 302 -27.30 -24.43 -5.99
C ASP A 302 -26.38 -24.52 -4.74
N ASN A 303 -25.36 -25.39 -4.78
CA ASN A 303 -24.35 -25.51 -3.73
C ASN A 303 -23.49 -24.24 -3.57
N ASP A 304 -22.92 -23.70 -4.65
CA ASP A 304 -22.10 -22.48 -4.61
C ASP A 304 -22.93 -21.27 -4.10
N LEU A 305 -24.18 -21.13 -4.55
CA LEU A 305 -25.07 -20.06 -4.09
C LEU A 305 -25.44 -20.22 -2.62
N CYS A 306 -25.86 -21.42 -2.21
CA CYS A 306 -26.25 -21.71 -0.83
C CYS A 306 -25.07 -21.55 0.13
N LEU A 307 -23.89 -22.09 -0.20
CA LEU A 307 -22.67 -21.93 0.59
C LEU A 307 -22.26 -20.46 0.72
N GLY A 308 -22.34 -19.70 -0.37
CA GLY A 308 -22.07 -18.25 -0.33
C GLY A 308 -23.05 -17.48 0.57
N GLN A 309 -24.31 -17.90 0.64
CA GLN A 309 -25.29 -17.33 1.59
C GLN A 309 -25.01 -17.74 3.03
N LEU A 310 -24.64 -19.01 3.28
CA LEU A 310 -24.23 -19.50 4.58
C LEU A 310 -23.04 -18.71 5.12
N LEU A 311 -21.98 -18.53 4.32
CA LEU A 311 -20.81 -17.72 4.66
C LEU A 311 -21.13 -16.26 5.02
N SER A 312 -22.32 -15.75 4.65
CA SER A 312 -22.77 -14.38 4.96
C SER A 312 -23.51 -14.27 6.30
N ARG A 313 -23.76 -15.40 6.99
CA ARG A 313 -24.47 -15.40 8.28
C ARG A 313 -23.66 -14.66 9.35
N ARG A 314 -24.37 -14.02 10.29
CA ARG A 314 -23.76 -13.20 11.35
C ARG A 314 -22.76 -13.98 12.21
N GLU A 315 -23.00 -15.28 12.41
CA GLU A 315 -22.15 -16.17 13.22
C GLU A 315 -20.73 -16.34 12.65
N HIS A 316 -20.56 -16.23 11.33
CA HIS A 316 -19.26 -16.34 10.67
C HIS A 316 -18.49 -15.01 10.59
N GLY A 317 -19.14 -13.89 10.93
CA GLY A 317 -18.54 -12.57 11.01
C GLY A 317 -17.78 -12.17 9.74
N ARG A 318 -16.60 -11.56 9.90
CA ARG A 318 -15.78 -11.05 8.79
C ARG A 318 -15.14 -12.16 7.95
N TYR A 319 -14.83 -13.31 8.54
CA TYR A 319 -14.03 -14.34 7.88
C TYR A 319 -14.84 -15.04 6.76
N GLY A 320 -16.15 -15.20 6.94
CA GLY A 320 -17.03 -15.70 5.87
C GLY A 320 -17.06 -14.76 4.65
N GLU A 321 -17.07 -13.45 4.88
CA GLU A 321 -16.98 -12.46 3.81
C GLU A 321 -15.62 -12.44 3.11
N GLU A 322 -14.52 -12.67 3.84
CA GLU A 322 -13.18 -12.81 3.27
C GLU A 322 -13.09 -14.04 2.34
N VAL A 323 -13.62 -15.20 2.77
CA VAL A 323 -13.69 -16.41 1.93
C VAL A 323 -14.48 -16.13 0.66
N LYS A 324 -15.66 -15.50 0.78
CA LYS A 324 -16.50 -15.14 -0.38
C LYS A 324 -15.78 -14.21 -1.35
N ALA A 325 -15.10 -13.18 -0.84
CA ALA A 325 -14.38 -12.21 -1.66
C ALA A 325 -13.19 -12.85 -2.40
N GLY A 326 -12.56 -13.87 -1.82
CA GLY A 326 -11.42 -14.57 -2.41
C GLY A 326 -11.75 -15.53 -3.56
N HIS A 327 -13.03 -15.90 -3.76
CA HIS A 327 -13.40 -16.97 -4.70
C HIS A 327 -14.52 -16.53 -5.67
N PRO A 328 -14.24 -16.48 -6.99
CA PRO A 328 -15.20 -15.98 -8.00
C PRO A 328 -16.54 -16.72 -8.07
N GLN A 329 -16.57 -17.98 -7.66
CA GLN A 329 -17.79 -18.80 -7.68
C GLN A 329 -18.92 -18.27 -6.78
N PHE A 330 -18.57 -17.49 -5.75
CA PHE A 330 -19.55 -16.88 -4.85
C PHE A 330 -20.10 -15.53 -5.36
N GLU A 331 -19.74 -15.10 -6.57
CA GLU A 331 -20.17 -13.80 -7.10
C GLU A 331 -21.71 -13.69 -7.18
N ALA A 332 -22.41 -14.76 -7.54
CA ALA A 332 -23.87 -14.78 -7.53
C ALA A 332 -24.46 -14.53 -6.12
N ALA A 333 -23.88 -15.14 -5.09
CA ALA A 333 -24.29 -14.92 -3.69
C ALA A 333 -24.01 -13.49 -3.23
N ARG A 334 -22.88 -12.90 -3.66
CA ARG A 334 -22.53 -11.49 -3.36
C ARG A 334 -23.50 -10.51 -4.00
N ILE A 335 -23.90 -10.76 -5.26
CA ILE A 335 -24.89 -9.93 -5.96
C ILE A 335 -26.25 -10.04 -5.26
N LYS A 336 -26.70 -11.26 -4.94
CA LYS A 336 -27.98 -11.49 -4.25
C LYS A 336 -28.03 -10.82 -2.88
N GLN A 337 -26.98 -11.01 -2.06
CA GLN A 337 -26.85 -10.35 -0.76
C GLN A 337 -26.92 -8.82 -0.89
N ARG A 338 -26.27 -8.25 -1.91
CA ARG A 338 -26.35 -6.81 -2.17
C ARG A 338 -27.77 -6.41 -2.57
N GLN A 339 -28.42 -7.11 -3.48
CA GLN A 339 -29.81 -6.82 -3.85
C GLN A 339 -30.70 -6.80 -2.61
N GLU A 340 -30.66 -7.87 -1.80
CA GLU A 340 -31.41 -8.00 -0.54
C GLU A 340 -31.11 -6.86 0.46
N ALA A 341 -29.84 -6.51 0.66
CA ALA A 341 -29.43 -5.44 1.57
C ALA A 341 -29.92 -4.04 1.13
N THR A 342 -30.31 -3.89 -0.13
CA THR A 342 -30.73 -2.62 -0.73
C THR A 342 -32.23 -2.53 -0.99
N LEU A 343 -32.99 -3.63 -0.84
CA LEU A 343 -34.45 -3.68 -1.00
C LEU A 343 -35.19 -2.65 -0.13
N GLY A 344 -34.63 -2.34 1.03
CA GLY A 344 -35.21 -1.38 1.99
C GLY A 344 -35.11 0.09 1.57
N MET A 345 -34.56 0.43 0.40
CA MET A 345 -34.43 1.81 -0.08
C MET A 345 -35.05 1.97 -1.48
N GLY A 346 -36.38 1.97 -1.54
CA GLY A 346 -37.15 2.20 -2.78
C GLY A 346 -37.18 3.68 -3.24
N ILE A 347 -37.76 3.94 -4.43
CA ILE A 347 -37.82 5.28 -5.03
C ILE A 347 -38.48 6.32 -4.12
N ASP A 348 -39.63 6.02 -3.53
CA ASP A 348 -40.35 6.99 -2.71
C ASP A 348 -39.62 7.29 -1.39
N GLN A 349 -38.98 6.28 -0.80
CA GLN A 349 -38.16 6.49 0.38
C GLN A 349 -36.92 7.31 0.05
N ALA A 350 -36.25 7.02 -1.06
CA ALA A 350 -35.08 7.77 -1.49
C ALA A 350 -35.42 9.25 -1.75
N LEU A 351 -36.52 9.52 -2.44
CA LEU A 351 -37.00 10.89 -2.69
C LEU A 351 -37.43 11.60 -1.42
N LYS A 352 -38.10 10.90 -0.49
CA LYS A 352 -38.47 11.46 0.83
C LYS A 352 -37.22 11.94 1.57
N GLU A 353 -36.18 11.11 1.63
CA GLU A 353 -34.90 11.49 2.23
C GLU A 353 -34.28 12.71 1.52
N MET A 354 -34.24 12.73 0.17
CA MET A 354 -33.68 13.86 -0.60
C MET A 354 -34.40 15.20 -0.37
N THR A 355 -35.68 15.17 0.02
CA THR A 355 -36.47 16.38 0.30
C THR A 355 -36.36 16.90 1.74
N LYS A 356 -35.67 16.18 2.63
CA LYS A 356 -35.62 16.55 4.05
C LYS A 356 -34.94 17.91 4.30
N PRO A 357 -35.44 18.71 5.25
CA PRO A 357 -34.88 20.03 5.56
C PRO A 357 -33.42 19.99 6.05
N GLU A 358 -33.03 18.91 6.72
CA GLU A 358 -31.69 18.67 7.26
C GLU A 358 -30.61 18.42 6.19
N ASN A 359 -31.00 18.18 4.93
CA ASN A 359 -30.04 18.03 3.84
C ASN A 359 -29.62 19.40 3.30
N SER A 360 -28.32 19.70 3.41
CA SER A 360 -27.70 20.93 2.90
C SER A 360 -27.90 21.15 1.39
N ALA A 361 -28.12 20.07 0.64
CA ALA A 361 -28.41 20.06 -0.80
C ALA A 361 -29.79 19.42 -1.10
N LYS A 362 -30.83 19.84 -0.36
CA LYS A 362 -32.20 19.32 -0.50
C LYS A 362 -32.79 19.59 -1.89
N VAL A 363 -33.60 18.65 -2.33
CA VAL A 363 -34.31 18.72 -3.61
C VAL A 363 -35.72 19.27 -3.42
N SER A 364 -36.20 20.10 -4.35
CA SER A 364 -37.58 20.63 -4.30
C SER A 364 -38.62 19.53 -4.60
N PRO A 365 -39.87 19.62 -4.08
CA PRO A 365 -40.91 18.63 -4.38
C PRO A 365 -41.19 18.46 -5.89
N ALA A 366 -41.19 19.54 -6.66
CA ALA A 366 -41.39 19.50 -8.10
C ALA A 366 -40.25 18.74 -8.83
N HIS A 367 -39.01 18.94 -8.37
CA HIS A 367 -37.85 18.21 -8.87
C HIS A 367 -37.91 16.73 -8.49
N ALA A 368 -38.29 16.41 -7.25
CA ALA A 368 -38.47 15.04 -6.80
C ALA A 368 -39.53 14.30 -7.64
N ASN A 369 -40.62 14.96 -8.03
CA ASN A 369 -41.61 14.40 -8.94
C ASN A 369 -41.02 14.12 -10.33
N ARG A 370 -40.27 15.06 -10.91
CA ARG A 370 -39.57 14.82 -12.19
C ARG A 370 -38.63 13.63 -12.11
N LEU A 371 -37.87 13.49 -11.03
CA LEU A 371 -37.00 12.33 -10.80
C LEU A 371 -37.79 11.01 -10.68
N ARG A 372 -38.96 11.05 -10.04
CA ARG A 372 -39.86 9.88 -9.97
C ARG A 372 -40.32 9.45 -11.36
N ASP A 373 -40.79 10.39 -12.17
CA ASP A 373 -41.29 10.12 -13.52
C ASP A 373 -40.17 9.59 -14.42
N ALA A 374 -38.98 10.19 -14.33
CA ALA A 374 -37.79 9.74 -15.03
C ALA A 374 -37.38 8.32 -14.62
N TYR A 375 -37.38 8.02 -13.32
CA TYR A 375 -37.11 6.68 -12.83
C TYR A 375 -38.15 5.66 -13.30
N GLY A 376 -39.43 6.04 -13.33
CA GLY A 376 -40.51 5.21 -13.88
C GLY A 376 -40.30 4.88 -15.35
N ALA A 377 -39.96 5.87 -16.17
CA ALA A 377 -39.63 5.67 -17.59
C ALA A 377 -38.40 4.76 -17.77
N TYR A 378 -37.33 5.03 -17.02
CA TYR A 378 -36.14 4.17 -16.97
C TYR A 378 -36.49 2.72 -16.64
N ARG A 379 -37.29 2.51 -15.59
CA ARG A 379 -37.64 1.18 -15.08
C ARG A 379 -38.43 0.37 -16.11
N SER A 380 -39.44 1.00 -16.71
CA SER A 380 -40.29 0.36 -17.72
C SER A 380 -39.47 -0.05 -18.96
N GLU A 381 -38.59 0.82 -19.44
CA GLU A 381 -37.75 0.53 -20.60
C GLU A 381 -36.70 -0.57 -20.28
N PHE A 382 -36.06 -0.50 -19.11
CA PHE A 382 -35.11 -1.51 -18.65
C PHE A 382 -35.74 -2.91 -18.60
N GLU A 383 -36.91 -3.04 -17.96
CA GLU A 383 -37.62 -4.31 -17.85
C GLU A 383 -38.03 -4.89 -19.20
N SER A 384 -38.36 -4.02 -20.18
CA SER A 384 -38.66 -4.46 -21.54
C SER A 384 -37.46 -5.14 -22.22
N HIS A 385 -36.25 -4.66 -21.95
CA HIS A 385 -35.01 -5.20 -22.51
C HIS A 385 -34.49 -6.42 -21.75
N MET A 386 -34.85 -6.62 -20.48
CA MET A 386 -34.41 -7.81 -19.75
C MET A 386 -35.11 -9.11 -20.22
N LYS A 387 -36.17 -9.03 -21.04
CA LYS A 387 -36.93 -10.20 -21.54
C LYS A 387 -36.18 -11.05 -22.58
N ASN A 388 -35.19 -10.51 -23.29
CA ASN A 388 -34.45 -11.23 -24.33
C ASN A 388 -32.94 -11.09 -24.11
N PRO A 389 -32.23 -12.16 -23.69
CA PRO A 389 -30.79 -12.09 -23.41
C PRO A 389 -29.91 -11.89 -24.66
N ASN A 390 -30.34 -12.35 -25.84
CA ASN A 390 -29.49 -12.42 -27.04
C ASN A 390 -29.48 -11.12 -27.86
N GLN A 391 -29.77 -9.97 -27.25
CA GLN A 391 -29.92 -8.70 -27.97
C GLN A 391 -28.82 -7.67 -27.71
N VAL A 392 -27.77 -8.01 -26.95
CA VAL A 392 -26.71 -7.07 -26.56
C VAL A 392 -26.12 -6.30 -27.77
N PRO A 393 -25.70 -6.95 -28.89
CA PRO A 393 -25.16 -6.21 -30.04
C PRO A 393 -26.15 -5.21 -30.63
N ARG A 394 -27.44 -5.57 -30.67
CA ARG A 394 -28.52 -4.68 -31.15
C ARG A 394 -28.71 -3.49 -30.21
N LEU A 395 -28.70 -3.71 -28.90
CA LEU A 395 -28.83 -2.63 -27.92
C LEU A 395 -27.63 -1.67 -27.96
N VAL A 396 -26.41 -2.18 -28.14
CA VAL A 396 -25.20 -1.35 -28.31
C VAL A 396 -25.37 -0.43 -29.52
N ALA A 397 -25.78 -0.98 -30.68
CA ALA A 397 -26.04 -0.19 -31.88
C ALA A 397 -27.15 0.86 -31.66
N GLN A 398 -28.21 0.51 -30.93
CA GLN A 398 -29.31 1.41 -30.59
C GLN A 398 -28.84 2.56 -29.69
N VAL A 399 -28.08 2.29 -28.62
CA VAL A 399 -27.52 3.32 -27.74
C VAL A 399 -26.61 4.26 -28.50
N GLN A 400 -25.70 3.74 -29.32
CA GLN A 400 -24.79 4.56 -30.12
C GLN A 400 -25.56 5.44 -31.11
N ALA A 401 -26.58 4.91 -31.78
CA ALA A 401 -27.44 5.69 -32.68
C ALA A 401 -28.23 6.77 -31.93
N ASN A 402 -28.79 6.43 -30.76
CA ASN A 402 -29.54 7.37 -29.94
C ASN A 402 -28.64 8.49 -29.41
N CYS A 403 -27.43 8.19 -28.95
CA CYS A 403 -26.46 9.21 -28.52
C CYS A 403 -26.05 10.14 -29.67
N ARG A 404 -25.83 9.61 -30.88
CA ARG A 404 -25.53 10.43 -32.07
C ARG A 404 -26.70 11.34 -32.45
N LYS A 405 -27.93 10.83 -32.44
CA LYS A 405 -29.15 11.62 -32.70
C LYS A 405 -29.33 12.69 -31.63
N LEU A 406 -29.11 12.33 -30.37
CA LEU A 406 -29.24 13.24 -29.24
C LEU A 406 -28.20 14.36 -29.29
N ALA A 407 -26.98 14.07 -29.77
CA ALA A 407 -25.97 15.07 -30.04
C ALA A 407 -26.43 16.11 -31.10
N GLN A 408 -27.33 15.72 -32.00
CA GLN A 408 -27.91 16.61 -33.04
C GLN A 408 -29.18 17.31 -32.59
N THR A 409 -29.98 16.70 -31.70
CA THR A 409 -31.24 17.27 -31.17
C THR A 409 -31.26 17.33 -29.64
N PRO A 410 -30.47 18.21 -29.02
CA PRO A 410 -30.23 18.11 -27.59
C PRO A 410 -31.39 18.62 -26.73
N SER A 411 -32.36 19.34 -27.30
CA SER A 411 -33.60 19.76 -26.63
C SER A 411 -34.47 18.57 -26.19
N LYS A 412 -34.21 17.37 -26.70
CA LYS A 412 -34.89 16.12 -26.31
C LYS A 412 -34.16 15.33 -25.22
N MET A 413 -33.06 15.87 -24.67
CA MET A 413 -32.23 15.18 -23.66
C MET A 413 -33.03 14.72 -22.45
N SER A 414 -33.87 15.60 -21.89
CA SER A 414 -34.69 15.28 -20.73
C SER A 414 -35.63 14.09 -20.99
N GLN A 415 -36.20 14.02 -22.20
CA GLN A 415 -37.10 12.92 -22.56
C GLN A 415 -36.35 11.62 -22.87
N GLN A 416 -35.15 11.70 -23.44
CA GLN A 416 -34.41 10.51 -23.91
C GLN A 416 -33.42 9.95 -22.90
N LEU A 417 -32.98 10.75 -21.92
CA LEU A 417 -31.96 10.33 -20.96
C LEU A 417 -32.39 9.11 -20.12
N PRO A 418 -33.62 9.02 -19.58
CA PRO A 418 -34.06 7.83 -18.85
C PRO A 418 -33.95 6.55 -19.69
N GLY A 419 -34.33 6.61 -20.96
CA GLY A 419 -34.25 5.47 -21.87
C GLY A 419 -32.82 5.09 -22.25
N LEU A 420 -31.95 6.08 -22.44
CA LEU A 420 -30.52 5.84 -22.64
C LEU A 420 -29.88 5.14 -21.43
N LEU A 421 -30.19 5.60 -20.22
CA LEU A 421 -29.75 4.95 -19.00
C LEU A 421 -30.31 3.53 -18.90
N ALA A 422 -31.57 3.31 -19.27
CA ALA A 422 -32.21 1.99 -19.26
C ALA A 422 -31.52 1.01 -20.21
N LEU A 423 -31.20 1.46 -21.42
CA LEU A 423 -30.46 0.67 -22.41
C LEU A 423 -29.04 0.34 -21.92
N LEU A 424 -28.31 1.32 -21.37
CA LEU A 424 -26.97 1.10 -20.80
C LEU A 424 -27.02 0.10 -19.65
N SER A 425 -27.98 0.25 -18.73
CA SER A 425 -28.20 -0.67 -17.63
C SER A 425 -28.53 -2.07 -18.14
N ALA A 426 -29.41 -2.19 -19.13
CA ALA A 426 -29.77 -3.49 -19.72
C ALA A 426 -28.56 -4.16 -20.38
N ILE A 427 -27.74 -3.42 -21.13
CA ILE A 427 -26.49 -3.95 -21.71
C ILE A 427 -25.57 -4.46 -20.60
N TRP A 428 -25.36 -3.67 -19.55
CA TRP A 428 -24.50 -4.05 -18.43
C TRP A 428 -25.05 -5.27 -17.67
N SER A 429 -26.35 -5.31 -17.39
CA SER A 429 -27.03 -6.43 -16.72
C SER A 429 -26.97 -7.71 -17.55
N LEU A 430 -27.22 -7.64 -18.86
CA LEU A 430 -27.17 -8.79 -19.77
C LEU A 430 -25.73 -9.29 -19.99
N THR A 431 -24.76 -8.37 -20.09
CA THR A 431 -23.34 -8.75 -20.17
C THR A 431 -22.89 -9.40 -18.88
N SER A 432 -23.25 -8.82 -17.73
CA SER A 432 -22.99 -9.43 -16.42
C SER A 432 -23.67 -10.80 -16.28
N LEU A 433 -24.87 -10.97 -16.84
CA LEU A 433 -25.57 -12.25 -16.81
C LEU A 433 -24.81 -13.31 -17.62
N ALA A 434 -24.31 -12.94 -18.81
CA ALA A 434 -23.48 -13.81 -19.64
C ALA A 434 -22.13 -14.13 -18.96
N GLU A 435 -21.44 -13.13 -18.42
CA GLU A 435 -20.18 -13.30 -17.67
C GLU A 435 -20.37 -14.17 -16.42
N LEU A 436 -21.46 -13.98 -15.68
CA LEU A 436 -21.81 -14.87 -14.56
C LEU A 436 -22.11 -16.28 -15.08
N ALA A 437 -22.82 -16.40 -16.20
CA ALA A 437 -23.05 -17.68 -16.85
C ALA A 437 -21.78 -18.37 -17.32
N GLU A 438 -20.70 -17.65 -17.62
CA GLU A 438 -19.40 -18.23 -17.96
C GLU A 438 -18.57 -18.53 -16.70
N THR A 439 -18.42 -17.54 -15.81
CA THR A 439 -17.55 -17.56 -14.62
C THR A 439 -18.09 -18.49 -13.55
N THR A 440 -19.40 -18.43 -13.30
CA THR A 440 -20.09 -19.30 -12.34
C THR A 440 -20.74 -20.51 -13.01
N ARG A 441 -20.77 -20.57 -14.36
CA ARG A 441 -21.52 -21.58 -15.13
C ARG A 441 -23.04 -21.54 -14.86
N THR A 442 -23.61 -20.40 -14.40
CA THR A 442 -25.00 -20.28 -13.88
C THR A 442 -25.93 -19.29 -14.60
N HIS A 443 -27.24 -19.56 -14.57
CA HIS A 443 -28.31 -18.58 -14.82
C HIS A 443 -29.34 -18.73 -13.70
N HIS A 444 -29.12 -18.08 -12.55
CA HIS A 444 -30.13 -17.99 -11.48
C HIS A 444 -31.14 -16.85 -11.72
N GLY A 445 -31.09 -16.19 -12.89
CA GLY A 445 -31.77 -14.91 -13.10
C GLY A 445 -31.19 -13.78 -12.23
N ILE A 446 -30.04 -13.99 -11.59
CA ILE A 446 -29.32 -13.00 -10.80
C ILE A 446 -28.39 -12.23 -11.75
N TYR A 447 -28.53 -10.92 -11.80
CA TYR A 447 -27.73 -10.02 -12.61
C TYR A 447 -27.40 -8.76 -11.82
N LYS A 448 -26.33 -8.06 -12.22
CA LYS A 448 -26.02 -6.74 -11.68
C LYS A 448 -27.06 -5.75 -12.21
N GLU A 449 -27.67 -4.98 -11.30
CA GLU A 449 -28.64 -3.95 -11.63
C GLU A 449 -28.26 -2.64 -10.94
N LEU A 450 -28.50 -1.50 -11.59
CA LEU A 450 -28.37 -0.21 -10.92
C LEU A 450 -29.46 -0.05 -9.87
N HIS A 451 -29.04 0.24 -8.64
CA HIS A 451 -29.96 0.59 -7.57
C HIS A 451 -30.63 1.94 -7.84
N VAL A 452 -31.84 2.17 -7.33
CA VAL A 452 -32.58 3.43 -7.53
C VAL A 452 -31.76 4.68 -7.20
N VAL A 453 -31.05 4.67 -6.07
CA VAL A 453 -30.15 5.77 -5.68
C VAL A 453 -29.05 6.02 -6.71
N GLN A 454 -28.52 4.98 -7.37
CA GLN A 454 -27.49 5.13 -8.40
C GLN A 454 -28.08 5.73 -9.68
N VAL A 455 -29.30 5.35 -10.05
CA VAL A 455 -30.02 5.95 -11.19
C VAL A 455 -30.30 7.43 -10.91
N LEU A 456 -30.79 7.76 -9.71
CA LEU A 456 -31.00 9.14 -9.28
C LEU A 456 -29.67 9.92 -9.29
N ALA A 457 -28.57 9.32 -8.84
CA ALA A 457 -27.25 9.94 -8.89
C ALA A 457 -26.82 10.29 -10.31
N LEU A 458 -27.01 9.38 -11.25
CA LEU A 458 -26.69 9.60 -12.66
C LEU A 458 -27.55 10.74 -13.24
N LEU A 459 -28.86 10.73 -12.97
CA LEU A 459 -29.76 11.80 -13.40
C LEU A 459 -29.35 13.17 -12.83
N GLU A 460 -28.96 13.23 -11.56
CA GLU A 460 -28.50 14.46 -10.90
C GLU A 460 -27.12 14.92 -11.39
N LEU A 461 -26.19 14.00 -11.62
CA LEU A 461 -24.85 14.30 -12.13
C LEU A 461 -24.90 14.87 -13.56
N LEU A 462 -25.88 14.42 -14.36
CA LEU A 462 -26.19 14.96 -15.69
C LEU A 462 -27.07 16.22 -15.59
N GLY A 463 -27.62 16.46 -14.39
CA GLY A 463 -28.52 17.52 -13.96
C GLY A 463 -29.82 17.62 -14.71
N PHE A 464 -30.46 16.46 -14.80
CA PHE A 464 -31.86 16.28 -15.15
C PHE A 464 -32.81 17.15 -14.33
N GLY A 465 -32.49 17.43 -13.07
CA GLY A 465 -33.44 18.01 -12.15
C GLY A 465 -33.53 19.54 -12.12
N ALA A 466 -32.56 20.29 -12.67
CA ALA A 466 -32.44 21.75 -12.54
C ALA A 466 -33.43 22.58 -13.40
N GLY A 467 -34.58 22.01 -13.77
CA GLY A 467 -35.61 22.63 -14.60
C GLY A 467 -35.27 22.64 -16.09
N ASP A 468 -36.26 23.00 -16.92
CA ASP A 468 -36.09 23.02 -18.39
C ASP A 468 -34.90 23.90 -18.82
N ASP A 469 -34.54 24.92 -18.05
CA ASP A 469 -33.44 25.84 -18.38
C ASP A 469 -32.04 25.18 -18.27
N SER A 470 -31.81 24.20 -17.39
CA SER A 470 -30.50 23.51 -17.26
C SER A 470 -30.29 22.41 -18.31
N LEU A 471 -31.34 21.67 -18.66
CA LEU A 471 -31.32 20.67 -19.74
C LEU A 471 -31.38 21.34 -21.12
N THR A 472 -32.06 22.47 -21.24
CA THR A 472 -31.99 23.34 -22.42
C THR A 472 -30.61 23.99 -22.51
N ARG A 473 -29.92 24.33 -21.41
CA ARG A 473 -28.50 24.74 -21.44
C ARG A 473 -27.56 23.59 -21.78
N PHE A 474 -27.74 22.38 -21.23
CA PHE A 474 -26.99 21.18 -21.61
C PHE A 474 -27.22 20.86 -23.10
N GLY A 475 -28.44 21.07 -23.57
CA GLY A 475 -28.80 20.88 -24.95
C GLY A 475 -28.27 21.96 -25.90
N THR A 476 -28.40 23.23 -25.52
CA THR A 476 -27.79 24.38 -26.20
C THR A 476 -26.27 24.31 -26.16
N TRP A 477 -25.68 23.67 -25.15
CA TRP A 477 -24.25 23.41 -25.04
C TRP A 477 -23.79 22.29 -25.98
N ILE A 478 -24.51 21.17 -26.06
CA ILE A 478 -24.27 20.14 -27.09
C ILE A 478 -24.47 20.73 -28.51
N LYS A 479 -25.41 21.68 -28.71
CA LYS A 479 -25.56 22.43 -29.97
C LYS A 479 -24.43 23.44 -30.23
N ALA A 480 -23.96 24.15 -29.21
CA ALA A 480 -22.79 25.02 -29.29
C ALA A 480 -21.51 24.22 -29.62
N PHE A 481 -21.53 22.91 -29.38
CA PHE A 481 -20.46 21.95 -29.63
C PHE A 481 -20.15 21.70 -31.13
N VAL A 482 -21.11 21.97 -32.02
CA VAL A 482 -20.89 21.90 -33.49
C VAL A 482 -20.50 23.28 -34.06
N GLY A 483 -20.64 24.36 -33.28
CA GLY A 483 -20.56 25.74 -33.77
C GLY A 483 -19.58 26.71 -33.08
N GLY A 484 -18.88 26.31 -32.01
CA GLY A 484 -17.80 27.11 -31.42
C GLY A 484 -18.23 28.35 -30.62
N GLN A 485 -19.13 28.20 -29.64
CA GLN A 485 -19.51 29.28 -28.71
C GLN A 485 -19.07 28.97 -27.25
N GLU A 486 -18.70 30.01 -26.50
CA GLU A 486 -17.89 29.99 -25.25
C GLU A 486 -18.62 29.65 -23.93
N ASN A 487 -19.85 29.14 -23.94
CA ASN A 487 -20.57 28.85 -22.68
C ASN A 487 -20.18 27.48 -22.10
N LYS A 488 -19.23 27.44 -21.15
CA LYS A 488 -18.87 26.21 -20.41
C LYS A 488 -20.06 25.69 -19.59
N LEU A 489 -20.34 24.38 -19.70
CA LEU A 489 -21.39 23.73 -18.91
C LEU A 489 -21.03 23.75 -17.41
N GLY A 490 -22.03 24.04 -16.58
CA GLY A 490 -21.91 23.94 -15.14
C GLY A 490 -21.71 22.51 -14.65
N GLY A 491 -20.61 22.27 -13.93
CA GLY A 491 -20.31 21.04 -13.23
C GLY A 491 -21.38 20.64 -12.21
N ALA A 492 -21.38 19.36 -11.83
CA ALA A 492 -22.26 18.82 -10.79
C ALA A 492 -21.49 17.89 -9.85
N PHE A 493 -21.74 18.00 -8.54
CA PHE A 493 -21.26 17.05 -7.55
C PHE A 493 -22.42 16.38 -6.81
N VAL A 494 -22.38 15.05 -6.71
CA VAL A 494 -23.43 14.29 -6.03
C VAL A 494 -22.85 13.61 -4.80
N GLN A 495 -23.42 13.88 -3.63
CA GLN A 495 -23.04 13.20 -2.40
C GLN A 495 -23.62 11.79 -2.40
N VAL A 496 -22.74 10.80 -2.30
CA VAL A 496 -23.10 9.39 -2.18
C VAL A 496 -22.31 8.80 -1.03
N GLN A 497 -23.03 8.32 0.00
CA GLN A 497 -22.42 7.73 1.17
C GLN A 497 -21.64 6.45 0.83
N THR A 498 -20.70 6.10 1.71
CA THR A 498 -19.87 4.90 1.58
C THR A 498 -20.72 3.65 1.43
N GLY A 499 -20.44 2.84 0.41
CA GLY A 499 -21.24 1.66 0.07
C GLY A 499 -22.36 1.92 -0.93
N GLY A 500 -22.61 3.18 -1.34
CA GLY A 500 -23.60 3.52 -2.36
C GLY A 500 -23.21 3.16 -3.80
N GLY A 501 -22.00 2.65 -4.03
CA GLY A 501 -21.52 2.27 -5.37
C GLY A 501 -21.07 3.45 -6.23
N LYS A 502 -20.26 4.36 -5.67
CA LYS A 502 -19.65 5.50 -6.38
C LYS A 502 -18.92 5.08 -7.67
N SER A 503 -18.09 4.05 -7.59
CA SER A 503 -17.41 3.47 -8.75
C SER A 503 -18.38 3.06 -9.88
N ILE A 504 -19.57 2.55 -9.54
CA ILE A 504 -20.59 2.17 -10.54
C ILE A 504 -21.16 3.41 -11.23
N ILE A 505 -21.54 4.42 -10.44
CA ILE A 505 -22.07 5.69 -10.96
C ILE A 505 -21.03 6.37 -11.86
N LEU A 506 -19.77 6.43 -11.45
CA LEU A 506 -18.69 7.01 -12.26
C LEU A 506 -18.43 6.22 -13.55
N GLY A 507 -18.43 4.88 -13.48
CA GLY A 507 -18.27 4.04 -14.66
C GLY A 507 -19.35 4.27 -15.72
N PHE A 508 -20.62 4.33 -15.28
CA PHE A 508 -21.75 4.65 -16.16
C PHE A 508 -21.70 6.08 -16.71
N ALA A 509 -21.35 7.05 -15.87
CA ALA A 509 -21.17 8.43 -16.30
C ALA A 509 -20.07 8.52 -17.37
N CYS A 510 -18.94 7.83 -17.18
CA CYS A 510 -17.86 7.79 -18.16
C CYS A 510 -18.32 7.26 -19.52
N VAL A 511 -19.06 6.15 -19.54
CA VAL A 511 -19.60 5.58 -20.78
C VAL A 511 -20.53 6.56 -21.48
N LEU A 512 -21.47 7.14 -20.75
CA LEU A 512 -22.45 8.06 -21.33
C LEU A 512 -21.76 9.31 -21.90
N TYR A 513 -20.86 9.95 -21.14
CA TYR A 513 -20.11 11.11 -21.64
C TYR A 513 -19.25 10.75 -22.85
N ALA A 514 -18.56 9.59 -22.84
CA ALA A 514 -17.75 9.19 -23.99
C ALA A 514 -18.60 8.94 -25.26
N LEU A 515 -19.79 8.34 -25.11
CA LEU A 515 -20.77 8.16 -26.20
C LEU A 515 -21.34 9.47 -26.74
N LEU A 516 -21.45 10.49 -25.89
CA LEU A 516 -21.83 11.85 -26.27
C LEU A 516 -20.70 12.64 -26.94
N GLY A 517 -19.49 12.07 -27.04
CA GLY A 517 -18.37 12.67 -27.78
C GLY A 517 -17.24 13.23 -26.92
N PHE A 518 -17.26 13.03 -25.60
CA PHE A 518 -16.22 13.54 -24.69
C PHE A 518 -14.99 12.64 -24.63
N ASP A 519 -13.85 13.25 -24.31
CA ASP A 519 -12.72 12.58 -23.67
C ASP A 519 -12.90 12.70 -22.16
N VAL A 520 -13.12 11.58 -21.51
CA VAL A 520 -13.44 11.49 -20.08
C VAL A 520 -12.19 11.15 -19.29
N SER A 521 -11.91 11.96 -18.28
CA SER A 521 -10.90 11.66 -17.26
C SER A 521 -11.60 11.47 -15.92
N CYS A 522 -11.44 10.30 -15.32
CA CYS A 522 -11.92 9.96 -13.99
C CYS A 522 -10.74 10.01 -13.02
N ALA A 523 -10.74 10.99 -12.12
CA ALA A 523 -9.76 11.18 -11.07
C ALA A 523 -10.18 10.38 -9.83
N CYS A 524 -9.45 9.29 -9.58
CA CYS A 524 -9.56 8.53 -8.34
C CYS A 524 -8.52 9.03 -7.34
N TYR A 525 -8.73 8.67 -6.08
CA TYR A 525 -7.84 9.06 -4.99
C TYR A 525 -6.44 8.44 -5.10
N SER A 526 -6.36 7.14 -5.40
CA SER A 526 -5.09 6.40 -5.53
C SER A 526 -5.03 5.62 -6.84
N ASP A 527 -3.82 5.29 -7.28
CA ASP A 527 -3.60 4.47 -8.49
C ASP A 527 -4.21 3.06 -8.34
N ILE A 528 -4.25 2.52 -7.13
CA ILE A 528 -4.86 1.22 -6.84
C ILE A 528 -6.37 1.28 -7.09
N LEU A 529 -7.05 2.27 -6.51
CA LEU A 529 -8.49 2.46 -6.71
C LEU A 529 -8.83 2.75 -8.18
N SER A 530 -7.99 3.56 -8.82
CA SER A 530 -8.11 3.88 -10.24
C SER A 530 -7.99 2.65 -11.14
N SER A 531 -6.96 1.84 -10.90
CA SER A 531 -6.70 0.62 -11.65
C SER A 531 -7.77 -0.43 -11.43
N ARG A 532 -8.27 -0.56 -10.19
CA ARG A 532 -9.38 -1.46 -9.84
C ARG A 532 -10.64 -1.06 -10.61
N ASP A 533 -11.07 0.19 -10.48
CA ASP A 533 -12.32 0.65 -11.08
C ASP A 533 -12.26 0.62 -12.62
N TYR A 534 -11.11 0.95 -13.21
CA TYR A 534 -10.94 0.80 -14.65
C TYR A 534 -11.07 -0.65 -15.11
N LYS A 535 -10.41 -1.60 -14.43
CA LYS A 535 -10.48 -3.03 -14.76
C LYS A 535 -11.90 -3.56 -14.61
N ASP A 536 -12.62 -3.17 -13.57
CA ASP A 536 -14.01 -3.58 -13.32
C ASP A 536 -14.97 -3.15 -14.45
N PHE A 537 -14.66 -2.05 -15.14
CA PHE A 537 -15.49 -1.51 -16.24
C PHE A 537 -14.88 -1.69 -17.64
N GLU A 538 -13.67 -2.25 -17.76
CA GLU A 538 -12.95 -2.34 -19.03
C GLU A 538 -13.75 -3.10 -20.10
N ALA A 539 -14.36 -4.22 -19.72
CA ALA A 539 -15.22 -5.00 -20.61
C ALA A 539 -16.40 -4.16 -21.10
N PHE A 540 -17.05 -3.40 -20.22
CA PHE A 540 -18.15 -2.51 -20.60
C PHE A 540 -17.69 -1.38 -21.54
N PHE A 541 -16.53 -0.79 -21.30
CA PHE A 541 -15.95 0.24 -22.16
C PHE A 541 -15.61 -0.29 -23.56
N LYS A 542 -15.10 -1.52 -23.64
CA LYS A 542 -14.82 -2.21 -24.91
C LYS A 542 -16.10 -2.54 -25.66
N THR A 543 -17.10 -3.11 -24.98
CA THR A 543 -18.42 -3.43 -25.55
C THR A 543 -19.10 -2.19 -26.13
N MET A 544 -18.98 -1.05 -25.46
CA MET A 544 -19.56 0.21 -25.94
C MET A 544 -18.69 0.93 -26.99
N GLY A 545 -17.47 0.47 -27.24
CA GLY A 545 -16.54 1.06 -28.22
C GLY A 545 -15.94 2.39 -27.78
N VAL A 546 -15.91 2.68 -26.48
CA VAL A 546 -15.49 3.99 -25.92
C VAL A 546 -14.21 3.94 -25.09
N HIS A 547 -13.60 2.76 -24.96
CA HIS A 547 -12.38 2.55 -24.16
C HIS A 547 -11.26 3.59 -24.44
N GLY A 548 -11.06 3.98 -25.71
CA GLY A 548 -10.01 4.94 -26.08
C GLY A 548 -10.28 6.39 -25.64
N ASN A 549 -11.51 6.69 -25.21
CA ASN A 549 -11.95 8.02 -24.79
C ASN A 549 -12.10 8.13 -23.27
N ILE A 550 -11.91 7.06 -22.51
CA ILE A 550 -12.06 7.05 -21.05
C ILE A 550 -10.70 6.78 -20.42
N ARG A 551 -10.36 7.55 -19.38
CA ARG A 551 -9.11 7.40 -18.63
C ARG A 551 -9.38 7.46 -17.15
N TYR A 552 -8.81 6.52 -16.43
CA TYR A 552 -8.78 6.51 -14.97
C TYR A 552 -7.33 6.76 -14.54
N SER A 553 -7.11 7.73 -13.66
CA SER A 553 -5.82 7.91 -12.99
C SER A 553 -5.99 8.75 -11.71
N THR A 554 -4.89 9.07 -11.03
CA THR A 554 -4.87 10.06 -9.95
C THR A 554 -4.99 11.48 -10.49
N MET A 555 -5.46 12.40 -9.66
CA MET A 555 -5.56 13.82 -10.03
C MET A 555 -4.20 14.38 -10.51
N GLN A 556 -3.12 14.03 -9.81
CA GLN A 556 -1.77 14.45 -10.15
C GLN A 556 -1.34 13.93 -11.53
N ALA A 557 -1.53 12.63 -11.81
CA ALA A 557 -1.15 12.05 -13.09
C ALA A 557 -1.97 12.60 -14.25
N LEU A 558 -3.28 12.82 -14.06
CA LEU A 558 -4.14 13.47 -15.06
C LEU A 558 -3.67 14.90 -15.34
N ALA A 559 -3.36 15.65 -14.29
CA ALA A 559 -2.84 16.99 -14.45
C ALA A 559 -1.48 16.97 -15.18
N GLU A 560 -0.50 16.20 -14.72
CA GLU A 560 0.80 16.10 -15.39
C GLU A 560 0.68 15.74 -16.88
N ARG A 561 -0.27 14.89 -17.24
CA ARG A 561 -0.59 14.59 -18.63
C ARG A 561 -1.12 15.80 -19.39
N GLU A 562 -2.05 16.54 -18.81
CA GLU A 562 -2.59 17.77 -19.40
C GLU A 562 -1.49 18.84 -19.59
N LEU A 563 -0.58 18.94 -18.62
CA LEU A 563 0.61 19.80 -18.69
C LEU A 563 1.48 19.44 -19.90
N ASN A 564 1.75 18.15 -20.06
CA ASN A 564 2.66 17.62 -21.06
C ASN A 564 1.98 17.33 -22.40
N ALA A 565 0.68 17.63 -22.55
CA ALA A 565 -0.09 17.35 -23.77
C ALA A 565 0.49 18.01 -25.03
N ARG A 566 1.21 19.12 -24.87
CA ARG A 566 1.85 19.88 -25.96
C ARG A 566 3.35 19.61 -26.10
N GLY A 567 3.90 18.72 -25.27
CA GLY A 567 5.32 18.39 -25.17
C GLY A 567 5.74 18.22 -23.72
N CYS A 568 6.77 17.40 -23.48
CA CYS A 568 7.32 17.20 -22.14
C CYS A 568 8.06 18.46 -21.68
N MET A 569 7.56 19.12 -20.63
CA MET A 569 8.19 20.34 -20.12
C MET A 569 9.61 20.09 -19.61
N ARG A 570 9.85 18.95 -18.96
CA ARG A 570 11.18 18.60 -18.45
C ARG A 570 12.21 18.55 -19.59
N THR A 571 11.86 17.89 -20.70
CA THR A 571 12.72 17.84 -21.89
C THR A 571 12.90 19.21 -22.54
N ALA A 572 11.86 20.05 -22.54
CA ALA A 572 11.95 21.41 -23.07
C ALA A 572 12.92 22.28 -22.24
N VAL A 573 12.85 22.21 -20.91
CA VAL A 573 13.76 22.92 -20.00
C VAL A 573 15.17 22.36 -20.09
N GLN A 574 15.35 21.04 -20.15
CA GLN A 574 16.66 20.43 -20.34
C GLN A 574 17.36 20.91 -21.62
N ARG A 575 16.65 20.97 -22.75
CA ARG A 575 17.20 21.50 -24.01
C ARG A 575 17.48 23.00 -23.96
N LEU A 576 16.66 23.75 -23.23
CA LEU A 576 16.92 25.17 -23.02
C LEU A 576 18.20 25.36 -22.20
N ILE A 577 18.43 24.56 -21.17
CA ILE A 577 19.63 24.66 -20.33
C ILE A 577 20.87 24.16 -21.08
N ALA A 578 20.79 23.01 -21.75
CA ALA A 578 21.93 22.38 -22.40
C ALA A 578 22.32 23.07 -23.71
N ASP A 579 21.33 23.42 -24.55
CA ASP A 579 21.56 23.82 -25.94
C ASP A 579 21.10 25.26 -26.22
N ASN A 580 20.57 25.98 -25.21
CA ASN A 580 19.91 27.28 -25.37
C ASN A 580 18.80 27.27 -26.44
N THR A 581 18.12 26.13 -26.61
CA THR A 581 17.06 25.97 -27.61
C THR A 581 15.71 25.59 -26.98
N LEU A 582 14.63 26.24 -27.44
CA LEU A 582 13.27 25.86 -27.07
C LEU A 582 12.73 24.80 -28.04
N SER A 583 12.25 23.69 -27.51
CA SER A 583 11.58 22.67 -28.31
C SER A 583 10.36 23.25 -29.05
N LYS A 584 10.23 22.98 -30.35
CA LYS A 584 9.06 23.38 -31.14
C LYS A 584 7.78 22.81 -30.51
N ARG A 585 6.81 23.68 -30.21
CA ARG A 585 5.49 23.30 -29.70
C ARG A 585 4.78 22.40 -30.70
N LYS A 586 4.30 21.23 -30.25
CA LYS A 586 3.44 20.40 -31.11
C LYS A 586 2.12 21.14 -31.36
N LYS A 587 1.70 21.24 -32.63
CA LYS A 587 0.37 21.78 -32.98
C LYS A 587 -0.69 20.89 -32.31
N PRO A 588 -1.68 21.47 -31.63
CA PRO A 588 -2.77 20.68 -31.05
C PRO A 588 -3.53 19.97 -32.18
N LYS A 589 -3.73 18.65 -32.05
CA LYS A 589 -4.78 17.97 -32.83
C LYS A 589 -6.12 18.60 -32.44
N ALA A 590 -7.08 18.68 -33.37
CA ALA A 590 -8.45 19.05 -33.04
C ALA A 590 -8.94 18.15 -31.89
N SER A 591 -9.15 18.76 -30.71
CA SER A 591 -9.38 18.01 -29.49
C SER A 591 -10.87 17.86 -29.23
N ARG A 592 -11.29 16.63 -28.92
CA ARG A 592 -12.58 16.37 -28.29
C ARG A 592 -12.69 17.15 -26.98
N PRO A 593 -13.91 17.51 -26.54
CA PRO A 593 -14.09 18.18 -25.26
C PRO A 593 -13.66 17.25 -24.14
N LYS A 594 -13.19 17.84 -23.05
CA LYS A 594 -12.67 17.11 -21.90
C LYS A 594 -13.59 17.30 -20.71
N ILE A 595 -13.99 16.19 -20.11
CA ILE A 595 -14.69 16.18 -18.83
C ILE A 595 -13.82 15.51 -17.77
N LEU A 596 -13.78 16.13 -16.59
CA LEU A 596 -13.17 15.57 -15.39
C LEU A 596 -14.28 15.11 -14.45
N LEU A 597 -14.29 13.83 -14.11
CA LEU A 597 -15.09 13.24 -13.05
C LEU A 597 -14.20 12.93 -11.85
N VAL A 598 -14.58 13.37 -10.66
CA VAL A 598 -13.78 13.19 -9.43
C VAL A 598 -14.51 12.25 -8.48
N ASP A 599 -13.82 11.27 -7.90
CA ASP A 599 -14.43 10.27 -7.00
C ASP A 599 -14.63 10.77 -5.56
N GLU A 600 -13.78 11.70 -5.10
CA GLU A 600 -13.89 12.33 -3.78
C GLU A 600 -13.44 13.80 -3.81
N LEU A 601 -14.20 14.66 -3.13
CA LEU A 601 -13.77 16.01 -2.78
C LEU A 601 -13.17 15.98 -1.38
N VAL A 602 -11.87 15.70 -1.29
CA VAL A 602 -11.17 15.81 -0.01
C VAL A 602 -11.01 17.30 0.30
N LYS A 603 -11.58 17.78 1.42
CA LYS A 603 -11.16 19.06 2.01
C LYS A 603 -9.67 18.93 2.21
N ASP A 604 -8.90 19.78 1.53
CA ASP A 604 -7.46 19.90 1.64
C ASP A 604 -7.08 19.83 3.14
N ARG A 605 -6.74 18.64 3.63
CA ARG A 605 -6.03 18.52 4.87
C ARG A 605 -4.64 18.87 4.43
N ALA A 606 -4.31 20.14 4.61
CA ALA A 606 -2.97 20.67 4.47
C ALA A 606 -2.01 19.52 4.78
N ALA A 607 -1.31 19.06 3.75
CA ALA A 607 -0.14 18.24 3.96
C ALA A 607 0.78 19.16 4.77
N HIS A 608 0.66 19.08 6.10
CA HIS A 608 1.64 19.62 6.99
C HIS A 608 2.92 18.92 6.54
N ALA A 609 3.80 19.65 5.88
CA ALA A 609 5.18 19.24 5.76
C ALA A 609 5.64 19.06 7.21
N ALA A 610 5.74 17.81 7.65
CA ALA A 610 6.51 17.53 8.84
C ALA A 610 7.91 18.10 8.58
N GLU A 611 8.53 18.75 9.57
CA GLU A 611 9.89 19.27 9.42
C GLU A 611 10.92 18.16 9.14
N GLU A 612 10.53 16.90 9.32
CA GLU A 612 11.28 15.69 9.00
C GLU A 612 10.52 14.81 7.99
N HIS A 613 11.22 14.34 6.95
CA HIS A 613 10.68 13.45 5.92
C HIS A 613 11.26 12.03 6.08
N PRO A 614 10.75 11.20 7.01
CA PRO A 614 11.22 9.84 7.17
C PRO A 614 10.97 9.04 5.89
N TYR A 615 11.94 8.22 5.49
CA TYR A 615 11.90 7.46 4.26
C TYR A 615 12.12 5.96 4.50
N THR A 616 11.63 5.15 3.55
CA THR A 616 11.94 3.73 3.44
C THR A 616 12.56 3.43 2.08
N VAL A 617 13.31 2.33 1.96
CA VAL A 617 13.87 1.89 0.67
C VAL A 617 12.98 0.80 0.09
N GLN A 618 12.41 1.04 -1.08
CA GLN A 618 11.57 0.08 -1.80
C GLN A 618 12.08 -0.11 -3.23
N ASN A 619 12.45 -1.34 -3.59
CA ASN A 619 12.96 -1.69 -4.93
C ASN A 619 14.12 -0.78 -5.38
N GLY A 620 15.04 -0.45 -4.46
CA GLY A 620 16.17 0.44 -4.73
C GLY A 620 15.79 1.92 -4.90
N ARG A 621 14.60 2.34 -4.46
CA ARG A 621 14.15 3.74 -4.45
C ARG A 621 13.81 4.21 -3.05
N ILE A 622 14.11 5.48 -2.77
CA ILE A 622 13.63 6.18 -1.59
C ILE A 622 12.12 6.42 -1.74
N ALA A 623 11.35 5.97 -0.76
CA ALA A 623 9.90 6.11 -0.70
C ALA A 623 9.50 6.87 0.57
N TYR A 624 8.57 7.80 0.43
CA TYR A 624 8.10 8.65 1.53
C TYR A 624 6.66 8.31 1.93
N ASP A 625 6.43 8.24 3.24
CA ASP A 625 5.10 8.04 3.81
C ASP A 625 4.34 9.37 3.78
N LEU A 626 3.48 9.52 2.78
CA LEU A 626 2.61 10.70 2.68
C LEU A 626 1.28 10.43 3.38
N ALA A 627 0.89 11.35 4.26
CA ALA A 627 -0.40 11.30 4.93
C ALA A 627 -1.53 11.19 3.89
N GLY A 628 -2.24 10.05 3.94
CA GLY A 628 -3.36 9.76 3.06
C GLY A 628 -3.06 8.79 1.92
N LEU A 629 -1.82 8.51 1.53
CA LEU A 629 -1.57 7.43 0.55
C LEU A 629 -1.58 6.07 1.25
N ASP A 630 -2.21 5.07 0.60
CA ASP A 630 -2.21 3.68 1.11
C ASP A 630 -0.82 3.01 1.00
N GLN A 631 0.09 3.60 0.22
CA GLN A 631 1.46 3.10 0.02
C GLN A 631 2.47 4.25 -0.01
N PRO A 632 3.72 4.00 0.43
CA PRO A 632 4.80 4.99 0.37
C PRO A 632 5.09 5.41 -1.08
N SER A 633 5.23 6.70 -1.33
CA SER A 633 5.43 7.24 -2.68
C SER A 633 6.91 7.28 -3.05
N THR A 634 7.30 6.53 -4.09
CA THR A 634 8.63 6.61 -4.72
C THR A 634 8.74 7.76 -5.74
N SER A 635 7.63 8.44 -6.03
CA SER A 635 7.57 9.61 -6.91
C SER A 635 7.74 10.94 -6.17
N THR A 636 7.60 10.92 -4.84
CA THR A 636 7.80 12.10 -4.00
C THR A 636 9.29 12.40 -3.90
N PHE A 637 9.64 13.68 -4.02
CA PHE A 637 11.02 14.12 -4.05
C PHE A 637 11.17 15.42 -3.26
N TYR A 638 11.98 15.39 -2.21
CA TYR A 638 12.28 16.50 -1.32
C TYR A 638 13.66 17.09 -1.65
N GLY A 639 13.91 17.37 -2.92
CA GLY A 639 15.14 18.04 -3.33
C GLY A 639 16.40 17.25 -2.99
N TYR A 640 17.38 17.94 -2.40
CA TYR A 640 18.65 17.34 -2.02
C TYR A 640 18.52 16.35 -0.86
N GLU A 641 17.50 16.45 0.00
CA GLU A 641 17.27 15.47 1.07
C GLU A 641 17.08 14.06 0.52
N THR A 642 16.29 13.93 -0.55
CA THR A 642 16.10 12.64 -1.22
C THR A 642 17.40 12.13 -1.86
N GLN A 643 18.25 13.01 -2.39
CA GLN A 643 19.55 12.60 -2.95
C GLN A 643 20.52 12.16 -1.85
N TYR A 644 20.55 12.85 -0.71
CA TYR A 644 21.34 12.44 0.45
C TYR A 644 20.86 11.13 1.05
N ALA A 645 19.54 10.86 1.06
CA ALA A 645 19.00 9.56 1.45
C ALA A 645 19.53 8.44 0.54
N TYR A 646 19.56 8.63 -0.79
CA TYR A 646 20.19 7.66 -1.70
C TYR A 646 21.68 7.41 -1.37
N LEU A 647 22.47 8.47 -1.11
CA LEU A 647 23.89 8.34 -0.74
C LEU A 647 24.09 7.62 0.61
N THR A 648 23.19 7.86 1.56
CA THR A 648 23.22 7.25 2.91
C THR A 648 22.96 5.75 2.84
N GLU A 649 21.98 5.35 2.05
CA GLU A 649 21.66 3.92 1.86
C GLU A 649 22.74 3.20 1.03
N GLU A 650 23.42 3.90 0.10
CA GLU A 650 24.61 3.38 -0.60
C GLU A 650 25.75 3.06 0.36
N HIS A 651 26.03 3.96 1.31
CA HIS A 651 27.05 3.74 2.33
C HIS A 651 26.72 2.58 3.29
N ARG A 652 25.46 2.15 3.35
CA ARG A 652 24.98 1.08 4.22
C ARG A 652 24.87 -0.28 3.53
N ALA A 653 24.95 -0.34 2.19
CA ALA A 653 24.73 -1.56 1.43
C ALA A 653 26.05 -2.22 0.99
N ASP A 654 26.15 -3.55 1.12
CA ASP A 654 27.32 -4.33 0.69
C ASP A 654 27.41 -4.51 -0.85
N GLU A 655 26.33 -4.23 -1.60
CA GLU A 655 26.32 -4.22 -3.08
C GLU A 655 25.78 -2.90 -3.66
N PRO A 656 26.53 -2.22 -4.56
CA PRO A 656 26.14 -0.94 -5.14
C PRO A 656 25.11 -1.10 -6.27
N ASN A 657 23.84 -0.79 -6.01
CA ASN A 657 22.82 -0.70 -7.06
C ASN A 657 22.62 0.74 -7.57
N THR A 658 23.27 1.06 -8.70
CA THR A 658 22.86 2.06 -9.73
C THR A 658 22.46 3.49 -9.27
N ILE A 659 23.29 4.19 -8.49
CA ILE A 659 23.05 5.61 -8.09
C ILE A 659 23.54 6.65 -9.10
N GLN A 660 24.46 6.31 -10.02
CA GLN A 660 24.94 7.27 -11.04
C GLN A 660 23.81 7.88 -11.90
N SER A 661 22.71 7.15 -12.09
CA SER A 661 21.53 7.65 -12.83
C SER A 661 20.60 8.56 -12.01
N LYS A 662 20.84 8.68 -10.70
CA LYS A 662 19.97 9.36 -9.72
C LYS A 662 20.60 10.60 -9.10
N PHE A 663 21.92 10.73 -9.18
CA PHE A 663 22.62 11.94 -8.78
C PHE A 663 22.55 12.98 -9.90
N ALA A 664 21.84 14.08 -9.66
CA ALA A 664 21.65 15.14 -10.66
C ALA A 664 21.53 16.50 -9.96
N LEU A 665 22.03 17.55 -10.60
CA LEU A 665 21.80 18.90 -10.12
C LEU A 665 20.30 19.22 -10.21
N HIS A 666 19.66 19.40 -9.06
CA HIS A 666 18.23 19.70 -9.01
C HIS A 666 18.03 21.20 -9.12
N ALA A 667 17.46 21.64 -10.24
CA ALA A 667 17.07 23.02 -10.45
C ALA A 667 15.54 23.13 -10.42
N ASN A 668 15.01 23.84 -9.43
CA ASN A 668 13.59 24.19 -9.43
C ASN A 668 13.34 25.25 -10.52
N ALA A 669 12.56 24.88 -11.54
CA ALA A 669 12.20 25.78 -12.65
C ALA A 669 10.84 26.47 -12.44
N GLY A 670 10.24 26.33 -11.25
CA GLY A 670 8.96 26.90 -10.86
C GLY A 670 7.93 25.84 -10.44
N ASN A 671 6.88 26.31 -9.77
CA ASN A 671 5.77 25.47 -9.29
C ASN A 671 4.53 25.60 -10.19
N PHE A 672 3.80 24.51 -10.39
CA PHE A 672 2.52 24.49 -11.10
C PHE A 672 1.37 24.26 -10.13
N SER A 673 0.28 24.99 -10.32
CA SER A 673 -0.97 24.74 -9.59
C SER A 673 -1.78 23.69 -10.34
N PHE A 674 -1.94 22.50 -9.75
CA PHE A 674 -2.84 21.47 -10.27
C PHE A 674 -4.27 21.99 -10.48
N PHE A 675 -4.71 22.89 -9.60
CA PHE A 675 -6.01 23.54 -9.69
C PHE A 675 -6.20 24.31 -11.01
N LYS A 676 -5.20 25.10 -11.43
CA LYS A 676 -5.23 25.82 -12.71
C LYS A 676 -5.29 24.88 -13.92
N MET A 677 -4.82 23.65 -13.76
CA MET A 677 -4.83 22.67 -14.85
C MET A 677 -6.18 22.00 -14.98
N ILE A 678 -6.89 21.80 -13.87
CA ILE A 678 -8.27 21.31 -13.84
C ILE A 678 -9.22 22.31 -14.54
N GLN A 679 -8.92 23.61 -14.50
CA GLN A 679 -9.69 24.64 -15.22
C GLN A 679 -9.63 24.52 -16.76
N ASN A 680 -8.68 23.73 -17.30
CA ASN A 680 -8.61 23.43 -18.73
C ASN A 680 -9.64 22.38 -19.19
N PHE A 681 -10.29 21.68 -18.26
CA PHE A 681 -11.43 20.84 -18.60
C PHE A 681 -12.64 21.70 -18.92
N ASP A 682 -13.46 21.22 -19.86
CA ASP A 682 -14.69 21.91 -20.26
C ASP A 682 -15.77 21.76 -19.19
N VAL A 683 -15.76 20.62 -18.49
CA VAL A 683 -16.68 20.28 -17.39
C VAL A 683 -15.92 19.58 -16.28
N VAL A 684 -16.20 19.98 -15.03
CA VAL A 684 -15.70 19.32 -13.83
C VAL A 684 -16.87 18.91 -12.96
N GLY A 685 -16.99 17.62 -12.65
CA GLY A 685 -18.03 17.11 -11.76
C GLY A 685 -17.57 15.86 -11.05
N GLY A 686 -18.47 15.16 -10.38
CA GLY A 686 -18.12 13.91 -9.73
C GLY A 686 -19.00 13.53 -8.56
N LEU A 687 -18.47 12.66 -7.73
CA LEU A 687 -19.09 12.17 -6.51
C LEU A 687 -18.24 12.58 -5.31
N SER A 688 -18.86 12.60 -4.14
CA SER A 688 -18.16 12.77 -2.88
C SER A 688 -18.86 11.99 -1.77
N GLY A 689 -18.12 11.50 -0.78
CA GLY A 689 -18.70 10.97 0.46
C GLY A 689 -19.33 12.06 1.31
N THR A 690 -18.81 13.29 1.23
CA THR A 690 -19.31 14.44 1.97
C THR A 690 -19.11 15.69 1.12
N LEU A 691 -20.18 16.42 0.84
CA LEU A 691 -20.06 17.70 0.16
C LEU A 691 -19.52 18.75 1.14
N PRO A 692 -18.64 19.66 0.68
CA PRO A 692 -18.26 20.82 1.47
C PRO A 692 -19.49 21.66 1.86
N ASP A 693 -19.48 22.21 3.07
CA ASP A 693 -20.53 23.12 3.54
C ASP A 693 -20.56 24.42 2.70
N ASP A 694 -19.38 24.84 2.25
CA ASP A 694 -19.19 25.98 1.35
C ASP A 694 -18.78 25.53 -0.06
N MET A 695 -19.68 25.74 -1.02
CA MET A 695 -19.47 25.44 -2.44
C MET A 695 -19.00 26.65 -3.25
N THR A 696 -18.75 27.81 -2.64
CA THR A 696 -18.43 29.08 -3.34
C THR A 696 -17.18 28.97 -4.21
N VAL A 697 -16.10 28.37 -3.70
CA VAL A 697 -14.86 28.18 -4.45
C VAL A 697 -15.09 27.29 -5.67
N LEU A 698 -15.79 26.16 -5.49
CA LEU A 698 -16.11 25.25 -6.60
C LEU A 698 -17.01 25.91 -7.65
N LYS A 699 -17.97 26.72 -7.23
CA LYS A 699 -18.83 27.53 -8.13
C LYS A 699 -18.01 28.55 -8.92
N ARG A 700 -17.19 29.34 -8.23
CA ARG A 700 -16.45 30.46 -8.82
C ARG A 700 -15.32 30.00 -9.74
N GLU A 701 -14.56 29.00 -9.30
CA GLU A 701 -13.29 28.64 -9.94
C GLU A 701 -13.40 27.44 -10.88
N LEU A 702 -14.34 26.52 -10.64
CA LEU A 702 -14.53 25.28 -11.40
C LEU A 702 -15.90 25.21 -12.10
N ASN A 703 -16.69 26.28 -12.03
CA ASN A 703 -18.03 26.36 -12.60
C ASN A 703 -18.95 25.22 -12.11
N VAL A 704 -18.80 24.75 -10.87
CA VAL A 704 -19.70 23.73 -10.30
C VAL A 704 -21.00 24.40 -9.89
N GLN A 705 -22.03 24.29 -10.73
CA GLN A 705 -23.30 24.99 -10.52
C GLN A 705 -24.30 24.18 -9.69
N ARG A 706 -24.12 22.86 -9.61
CA ARG A 706 -25.11 21.93 -9.05
C ARG A 706 -24.49 21.04 -7.98
N SER A 707 -25.23 20.79 -6.92
CA SER A 707 -24.87 19.86 -5.87
C SER A 707 -26.11 19.20 -5.31
N THR A 708 -26.09 17.87 -5.15
CA THR A 708 -27.24 17.11 -4.63
C THR A 708 -26.77 16.07 -3.62
N ALA A 709 -27.48 15.92 -2.50
CA ALA A 709 -27.21 14.89 -1.51
C ALA A 709 -28.16 13.71 -1.67
N LEU A 710 -27.62 12.50 -1.83
CA LEU A 710 -28.41 11.27 -1.91
C LEU A 710 -28.39 10.49 -0.58
N PRO A 711 -29.47 9.75 -0.29
CA PRO A 711 -29.53 8.89 0.89
C PRO A 711 -28.56 7.71 0.78
N SER A 712 -28.22 7.13 1.94
CA SER A 712 -27.52 5.85 2.01
C SER A 712 -28.36 4.76 1.35
N ILE A 713 -27.72 3.91 0.55
CA ILE A 713 -28.36 2.70 0.01
C ILE A 713 -28.63 1.67 1.13
N LEU A 714 -27.82 1.68 2.19
CA LEU A 714 -27.96 0.80 3.36
C LEU A 714 -28.77 1.51 4.44
N LEU A 715 -29.84 0.87 4.93
CA LEU A 715 -30.56 1.31 6.14
C LEU A 715 -29.58 1.37 7.33
N GLN A 716 -29.74 2.36 8.21
CA GLN A 716 -28.83 2.70 9.32
C GLN A 716 -28.39 1.49 10.18
N THR A 717 -29.22 0.45 10.29
CA THR A 717 -28.95 -0.78 11.05
C THR A 717 -27.83 -1.66 10.45
N LEU A 718 -27.53 -1.58 9.15
CA LEU A 718 -26.48 -2.36 8.48
C LEU A 718 -25.12 -1.65 8.46
N ILE A 719 -25.12 -0.30 8.56
CA ILE A 719 -23.92 0.54 8.58
C ILE A 719 -23.02 0.21 9.79
N ALA A 720 -23.61 -0.19 10.92
CA ALA A 720 -22.87 -0.58 12.13
C ALA A 720 -22.05 -1.87 11.97
N CYS A 721 -22.47 -2.80 11.10
CA CYS A 721 -21.73 -4.05 10.85
C CYS A 721 -20.60 -3.87 9.82
N ILE A 722 -20.85 -3.11 8.74
CA ILE A 722 -19.88 -2.93 7.65
C ILE A 722 -18.79 -1.89 8.01
N SER A 723 -19.12 -0.87 8.81
CA SER A 723 -18.14 0.13 9.24
C SER A 723 -17.03 -0.42 10.14
N ARG A 724 -17.27 -1.56 10.81
CA ARG A 724 -16.25 -2.26 11.61
C ARG A 724 -15.24 -3.05 10.77
N SER A 725 -15.56 -3.44 9.53
CA SER A 725 -14.62 -4.19 8.67
C SER A 725 -13.70 -3.29 7.84
N ARG A 726 -14.10 -2.05 7.52
CA ARG A 726 -13.32 -1.13 6.67
C ARG A 726 -12.26 -0.29 7.38
N ARG A 727 -12.25 -0.23 8.72
CA ARG A 727 -11.29 0.59 9.49
C ARG A 727 -9.94 -0.07 9.75
N SER A 728 -9.70 -1.29 9.25
CA SER A 728 -8.46 -2.03 9.51
C SER A 728 -7.87 -2.74 8.28
N ALA A 729 -8.20 -2.25 7.06
CA ALA A 729 -7.55 -2.70 5.83
C ALA A 729 -6.53 -1.64 5.39
#